data_AF-A0A812W2U0-F1
#
_entry.id   AF-A0A812W2U0-F1
#
_cell.length_a   1.000
_cell.length_b   1.000
_cell.length_c   1.000
_cell.angle_alpha   90.00
_cell.angle_beta   90.00
_cell.angle_gamma   90.00
#
_symmetry.space_group_name_H-M   'P 1'
#
loop_
_entity.id
_entity.type
_entity.pdbx_description
1 polymer ?
#
loop_
_entity_poly.entity_id
_entity_poly.type
_entity_poly.pdbx_seq_one_letter_code
_entity_poly.pdbx_strand_id
1 'polypeptide(L)'
;MSIGRGNLNQLGGKMVFEHGKTPASGEGGCVNLARGGLVQTGGSILFSDCHTGSWSSGGALSVTGNLRQTDGQLLFYDCTSPLSGGALCVMGDATQEGGVMEFQKCYSEETGGGMYVFGDLTQLGGVIEFLQCATGSNMTLFQSSRGYADQPKVGGGALHIQGSLIQKAGSISADSCTTEGKGGGIFILNGDFRQTGGSTHLQNCTADVLAGGIGLQNGSLVQEEGYLWISDCHAGQAGGACSVQEGNVEQNGTGEILFDGCSSEGVGGGLCAFSRGSVKLMGKSVFQHCVAGMSGAALYSIAPTTVASSTIIDTTIHGQVSFFVRSSLVMENVSISSTLQQPFEALAREITITQPPNCSLLADGCQFTATSLQVPPPLCSQGTGVINLTTDGQSMIGCEKCPQGFMQLMDAKSEACRPCPVSAQICEPARVKMRPGYMVTIRSSINDLSPPRRCAAPKACPGRSLPDERSSMCAEGYAGDGCLYCDGTTHAAADGQSLSCTKCGVSRDSLPMEIAYLTAKMLGIFTIALLGGFAQKDEETTTSSILLNQLMAFSAAGLVAVGAAADTTAARADETLGSMLQTARQVLAVSQADLGLTSFECILSSAGLASSMGVAHVLSTALPTLVMLSAGMRYPYLALVAGSNCFLPGFAASVGKFVVVVPDVEVEETGEKSQLVMPDLPQGFSETTGVMFFGGLILLCFAAVGLGWSYVTVMTKESPTPAHVAYLRSAFNPDHSAAEVERMVRKMLFRLLPVLLPVGAYPASQMACASILLLLVLVTFMQIKPYREMWLNHVEIALMTIALLMVFMAKWLLSRDVEGTDGSAIDVFLLGTLASLGFTVGIGLTASLLWFLFGERQGRELLEDL
;
A
#
# COMPACT_ATOMS: atom_id res chain seq x y z
N MET A 1 13.21 -1.51 -75.39
CA MET A 1 13.90 -0.35 -75.99
C MET A 1 15.35 -0.37 -75.52
N SER A 2 16.34 -0.29 -76.42
CA SER A 2 17.75 -0.22 -76.03
C SER A 2 18.38 1.06 -76.57
N ILE A 3 18.99 1.86 -75.68
CA ILE A 3 19.70 3.09 -76.00
C ILE A 3 21.19 2.84 -75.76
N GLY A 4 21.94 2.58 -76.84
CA GLY A 4 23.36 2.21 -76.75
C GLY A 4 24.30 3.34 -76.32
N ARG A 5 23.97 4.60 -76.61
CA ARG A 5 24.69 5.80 -76.15
C ARG A 5 23.70 6.95 -75.98
N GLY A 6 23.82 7.70 -74.89
CA GLY A 6 22.97 8.88 -74.60
C GLY A 6 21.93 8.61 -73.50
N ASN A 7 21.37 9.69 -72.96
CA ASN A 7 20.42 9.62 -71.84
C ASN A 7 18.98 9.50 -72.33
N LEU A 8 18.14 8.82 -71.55
CA LEU A 8 16.70 8.97 -71.65
C LEU A 8 16.29 10.20 -70.85
N ASN A 9 15.91 11.29 -71.52
CA ASN A 9 15.45 12.51 -70.88
C ASN A 9 13.93 12.60 -71.01
N GLN A 10 13.18 12.43 -69.91
CA GLN A 10 11.74 12.68 -69.88
C GLN A 10 11.48 14.05 -69.26
N LEU A 11 10.87 14.95 -70.02
CA LEU A 11 10.49 16.30 -69.57
C LEU A 11 8.95 16.40 -69.47
N GLY A 12 8.34 15.61 -68.59
CA GLY A 12 6.89 15.51 -68.43
C GLY A 12 6.20 14.42 -69.28
N GLY A 13 4.87 14.47 -69.34
CA GLY A 13 4.03 13.49 -70.07
C GLY A 13 3.93 12.12 -69.40
N LYS A 14 3.43 11.11 -70.13
CA LYS A 14 3.29 9.72 -69.66
C LYS A 14 3.98 8.78 -70.64
N MET A 15 4.90 7.94 -70.14
CA MET A 15 5.51 6.84 -70.87
C MET A 15 5.08 5.52 -70.20
N VAL A 16 4.75 4.53 -71.02
CA VAL A 16 4.26 3.22 -70.54
C VAL A 16 5.01 2.14 -71.29
N PHE A 17 5.57 1.19 -70.54
CA PHE A 17 6.27 0.03 -71.05
C PHE A 17 5.69 -1.21 -70.37
N GLU A 18 5.06 -2.09 -71.15
CA GLU A 18 4.37 -3.27 -70.61
C GLU A 18 4.85 -4.53 -71.33
N HIS A 19 4.87 -5.66 -70.62
CA HIS A 19 5.13 -6.99 -71.19
C HIS A 19 6.50 -7.13 -71.88
N GLY A 20 7.50 -6.36 -71.46
CA GLY A 20 8.84 -6.40 -72.03
C GLY A 20 9.57 -7.69 -71.65
N LYS A 21 10.22 -8.31 -72.64
CA LYS A 21 11.06 -9.50 -72.43
C LYS A 21 12.36 -9.34 -73.19
N THR A 22 13.48 -9.39 -72.51
CA THR A 22 14.80 -9.45 -73.15
C THR A 22 15.28 -10.90 -73.31
N PRO A 23 16.02 -11.23 -74.39
CA PRO A 23 16.70 -12.51 -74.50
C PRO A 23 17.77 -12.66 -73.39
N ALA A 24 18.30 -13.88 -73.22
CA ALA A 24 19.18 -14.34 -72.13
C ALA A 24 20.55 -13.64 -71.97
N SER A 25 20.74 -12.43 -72.49
CA SER A 25 21.95 -11.63 -72.28
C SER A 25 21.68 -10.12 -72.34
N GLY A 26 20.42 -9.69 -72.27
CA GLY A 26 20.04 -8.28 -72.36
C GLY A 26 19.52 -7.76 -71.02
N GLU A 27 20.21 -6.79 -70.42
CA GLU A 27 19.70 -6.04 -69.26
C GLU A 27 18.46 -5.23 -69.63
N GLY A 28 17.60 -4.91 -68.66
CA GLY A 28 16.44 -4.02 -68.88
C GLY A 28 15.33 -4.64 -69.73
N GLY A 29 14.43 -5.42 -69.11
CA GLY A 29 13.40 -6.20 -69.83
C GLY A 29 12.51 -5.34 -70.75
N CYS A 30 12.25 -4.10 -70.31
CA CYS A 30 11.54 -3.09 -71.07
C CYS A 30 12.49 -2.03 -71.65
N VAL A 31 13.41 -1.47 -70.85
CA VAL A 31 14.32 -0.39 -71.26
C VAL A 31 15.75 -0.66 -70.77
N ASN A 32 16.72 -0.53 -71.67
CA ASN A 32 18.14 -0.66 -71.36
C ASN A 32 18.92 0.58 -71.81
N LEU A 33 19.60 1.26 -70.86
CA LEU A 33 20.44 2.42 -71.09
C LEU A 33 21.93 2.06 -70.91
N ALA A 34 22.44 1.20 -71.80
CA ALA A 34 23.74 0.52 -71.69
C ALA A 34 24.97 1.43 -71.52
N ARG A 35 24.89 2.72 -71.90
CA ARG A 35 25.94 3.74 -71.70
C ARG A 35 25.36 5.12 -71.42
N GLY A 36 24.19 5.15 -70.80
CA GLY A 36 23.39 6.36 -70.61
C GLY A 36 22.79 6.45 -69.23
N GLY A 37 22.37 7.65 -68.85
CA GLY A 37 21.59 7.89 -67.65
C GLY A 37 20.09 8.05 -67.94
N LEU A 38 19.29 7.97 -66.89
CA LEU A 38 17.89 8.42 -66.90
C LEU A 38 17.82 9.80 -66.24
N VAL A 39 17.27 10.79 -66.94
CA VAL A 39 16.92 12.09 -66.35
C VAL A 39 15.42 12.30 -66.52
N GLN A 40 14.68 12.23 -65.42
CA GLN A 40 13.26 12.55 -65.41
C GLN A 40 13.05 13.90 -64.74
N THR A 41 12.27 14.78 -65.38
CA THR A 41 11.81 16.04 -64.84
C THR A 41 10.29 16.10 -64.98
N GLY A 42 9.57 15.66 -63.94
CA GLY A 42 8.11 15.51 -63.94
C GLY A 42 7.57 14.37 -64.82
N GLY A 43 6.23 14.31 -64.96
CA GLY A 43 5.56 13.27 -65.76
C GLY A 43 5.45 11.92 -65.05
N SER A 44 5.14 10.86 -65.79
CA SER A 44 5.09 9.48 -65.29
C SER A 44 5.77 8.51 -66.25
N ILE A 45 6.54 7.57 -65.73
CA ILE A 45 7.02 6.38 -66.43
C ILE A 45 6.46 5.17 -65.70
N LEU A 46 5.71 4.34 -66.41
CA LEU A 46 5.16 3.09 -65.90
C LEU A 46 5.84 1.91 -66.59
N PHE A 47 6.30 0.96 -65.78
CA PHE A 47 6.77 -0.35 -66.19
C PHE A 47 5.89 -1.43 -65.56
N SER A 48 5.33 -2.32 -66.37
CA SER A 48 4.49 -3.42 -65.88
C SER A 48 4.81 -4.73 -66.59
N ASP A 49 4.87 -5.84 -65.83
CA ASP A 49 5.10 -7.19 -66.36
C ASP A 49 6.36 -7.29 -67.23
N CYS A 50 7.45 -6.63 -66.81
CA CYS A 50 8.72 -6.65 -67.52
C CYS A 50 9.65 -7.73 -66.93
N HIS A 51 10.25 -8.54 -67.79
CA HIS A 51 11.10 -9.66 -67.40
C HIS A 51 12.40 -9.64 -68.18
N THR A 52 13.50 -10.00 -67.52
CA THR A 52 14.78 -10.22 -68.20
C THR A 52 15.12 -11.71 -68.30
N GLY A 53 15.88 -12.08 -69.33
CA GLY A 53 16.37 -13.44 -69.50
C GLY A 53 17.48 -13.80 -68.50
N SER A 54 17.90 -15.07 -68.49
CA SER A 54 18.98 -15.54 -67.60
C SER A 54 20.22 -14.65 -67.70
N TRP A 55 20.84 -14.28 -66.56
CA TRP A 55 22.03 -13.42 -66.49
C TRP A 55 21.85 -11.94 -66.82
N SER A 56 20.65 -11.38 -66.61
CA SER A 56 20.43 -9.93 -66.75
C SER A 56 20.00 -9.28 -65.45
N SER A 57 20.26 -7.98 -65.35
CA SER A 57 19.80 -7.12 -64.26
C SER A 57 18.74 -6.11 -64.75
N GLY A 58 17.93 -5.59 -63.82
CA GLY A 58 16.89 -4.59 -64.11
C GLY A 58 15.72 -5.19 -64.86
N GLY A 59 14.81 -5.89 -64.17
CA GLY A 59 13.69 -6.61 -64.79
C GLY A 59 12.85 -5.73 -65.73
N ALA A 60 12.68 -4.45 -65.37
CA ALA A 60 12.11 -3.43 -66.24
C ALA A 60 13.14 -2.51 -66.87
N LEU A 61 13.99 -1.91 -66.05
CA LEU A 61 14.89 -0.82 -66.43
C LEU A 61 16.31 -1.10 -65.94
N SER A 62 17.27 -1.11 -66.87
CA SER A 62 18.70 -1.06 -66.55
C SER A 62 19.30 0.28 -66.96
N VAL A 63 20.00 0.94 -66.04
CA VAL A 63 20.68 2.22 -66.21
C VAL A 63 22.16 2.02 -65.91
N THR A 64 23.01 2.01 -66.93
CA THR A 64 24.46 1.87 -66.72
C THR A 64 25.09 3.17 -66.19
N GLY A 65 24.53 4.33 -66.53
CA GLY A 65 24.94 5.62 -65.99
C GLY A 65 24.19 5.99 -64.71
N ASN A 66 23.98 7.29 -64.49
CA ASN A 66 23.26 7.79 -63.32
C ASN A 66 21.76 7.90 -63.57
N LEU A 67 20.97 7.72 -62.53
CA LEU A 67 19.54 8.03 -62.51
C LEU A 67 19.32 9.33 -61.73
N ARG A 68 18.64 10.30 -62.34
CA ARG A 68 18.20 11.52 -61.68
C ARG A 68 16.71 11.73 -61.94
N GLN A 69 15.92 11.71 -60.87
CA GLN A 69 14.52 12.08 -60.89
C GLN A 69 14.35 13.43 -60.18
N THR A 70 13.74 14.40 -60.85
CA THR A 70 13.27 15.65 -60.28
C THR A 70 11.76 15.71 -60.52
N ASP A 71 10.96 15.49 -59.47
CA ASP A 71 9.51 15.29 -59.56
C ASP A 71 9.05 14.12 -60.47
N GLY A 72 7.73 13.96 -60.62
CA GLY A 72 7.12 12.93 -61.46
C GLY A 72 6.94 11.58 -60.77
N GLN A 73 6.66 10.55 -61.55
CA GLN A 73 6.40 9.19 -61.06
C GLN A 73 7.24 8.17 -61.86
N LEU A 74 7.91 7.25 -61.17
CA LEU A 74 8.52 6.03 -61.71
C LEU A 74 7.84 4.83 -61.06
N LEU A 75 7.00 4.13 -61.80
CA LEU A 75 6.16 3.06 -61.28
C LEU A 75 6.60 1.72 -61.89
N PHE A 76 6.80 0.70 -61.05
CA PHE A 76 7.26 -0.62 -61.44
C PHE A 76 6.36 -1.70 -60.82
N TYR A 77 5.69 -2.48 -61.66
CA TYR A 77 4.73 -3.50 -61.23
C TYR A 77 5.07 -4.87 -61.83
N ASP A 78 5.12 -5.89 -60.99
CA ASP A 78 5.26 -7.30 -61.40
C ASP A 78 6.49 -7.54 -62.30
N CYS A 79 7.63 -6.91 -61.96
CA CYS A 79 8.85 -7.01 -62.73
C CYS A 79 9.81 -8.04 -62.14
N THR A 80 10.57 -8.75 -62.99
CA THR A 80 11.47 -9.82 -62.51
C THR A 80 12.83 -9.82 -63.21
N SER A 81 13.87 -10.05 -62.42
CA SER A 81 15.27 -10.14 -62.83
C SER A 81 15.94 -11.38 -62.22
N PRO A 82 16.71 -12.17 -62.97
CA PRO A 82 17.46 -13.30 -62.40
C PRO A 82 18.79 -12.89 -61.75
N LEU A 83 19.21 -11.63 -61.81
CA LEU A 83 20.41 -11.16 -61.10
C LEU A 83 20.09 -10.07 -60.09
N SER A 84 20.20 -8.81 -60.49
CA SER A 84 20.05 -7.66 -59.59
C SER A 84 18.92 -6.74 -60.04
N GLY A 85 18.27 -6.08 -59.09
CA GLY A 85 17.25 -5.06 -59.35
C GLY A 85 16.03 -5.66 -60.04
N GLY A 86 15.14 -6.28 -59.26
CA GLY A 86 13.99 -7.01 -59.82
C GLY A 86 13.14 -6.16 -60.74
N ALA A 87 13.04 -4.86 -60.49
CA ALA A 87 12.55 -3.87 -61.46
C ALA A 87 13.65 -2.98 -62.02
N LEU A 88 14.45 -2.36 -61.15
CA LEU A 88 15.39 -1.30 -61.51
C LEU A 88 16.82 -1.64 -61.11
N CYS A 89 17.74 -1.59 -62.06
CA CYS A 89 19.18 -1.70 -61.81
C CYS A 89 19.88 -0.42 -62.25
N VAL A 90 20.62 0.23 -61.34
CA VAL A 90 21.42 1.43 -61.60
C VAL A 90 22.89 1.13 -61.28
N MET A 91 23.76 1.18 -62.29
CA MET A 91 25.19 0.93 -62.12
C MET A 91 25.99 2.18 -61.72
N GLY A 92 25.40 3.38 -61.86
CA GLY A 92 25.94 4.62 -61.32
C GLY A 92 25.23 5.06 -60.04
N ASP A 93 25.13 6.37 -59.84
CA ASP A 93 24.41 6.97 -58.72
C ASP A 93 22.93 7.17 -59.05
N ALA A 94 22.08 7.06 -58.03
CA ALA A 94 20.67 7.41 -58.11
C ALA A 94 20.39 8.64 -57.24
N THR A 95 19.75 9.66 -57.80
CA THR A 95 19.35 10.89 -57.09
C THR A 95 17.87 11.16 -57.29
N GLN A 96 17.14 11.33 -56.19
CA GLN A 96 15.74 11.75 -56.19
C GLN A 96 15.59 13.14 -55.56
N GLU A 97 15.06 14.08 -56.33
CA GLU A 97 14.74 15.46 -55.96
C GLU A 97 13.22 15.67 -56.06
N GLY A 98 12.43 14.91 -55.28
CA GLY A 98 10.96 14.95 -55.35
C GLY A 98 10.35 13.80 -56.16
N GLY A 99 9.02 13.85 -56.33
CA GLY A 99 8.27 12.81 -57.06
C GLY A 99 8.08 11.52 -56.29
N VAL A 100 7.72 10.45 -57.01
CA VAL A 100 7.44 9.11 -56.47
C VAL A 100 8.23 8.06 -57.28
N MET A 101 8.88 7.13 -56.60
CA MET A 101 9.31 5.85 -57.13
C MET A 101 8.55 4.74 -56.41
N GLU A 102 7.82 3.90 -57.13
CA GLU A 102 6.98 2.85 -56.54
C GLU A 102 7.32 1.50 -57.17
N PHE A 103 7.52 0.49 -56.32
CA PHE A 103 7.87 -0.87 -56.71
C PHE A 103 6.91 -1.84 -56.05
N GLN A 104 6.06 -2.51 -56.83
CA GLN A 104 5.13 -3.51 -56.32
C GLN A 104 5.45 -4.88 -56.92
N LYS A 105 5.57 -5.89 -56.05
CA LYS A 105 5.76 -7.30 -56.45
C LYS A 105 6.91 -7.46 -57.45
N CYS A 106 8.03 -6.84 -57.13
CA CYS A 106 9.24 -6.94 -57.93
C CYS A 106 10.17 -8.00 -57.34
N TYR A 107 10.78 -8.80 -58.19
CA TYR A 107 11.51 -9.99 -57.77
C TYR A 107 12.88 -10.09 -58.40
N SER A 108 13.87 -10.46 -57.59
CA SER A 108 15.25 -10.65 -58.02
C SER A 108 15.78 -11.97 -57.48
N GLU A 109 16.56 -12.75 -58.23
CA GLU A 109 17.13 -13.99 -57.66
C GLU A 109 18.36 -13.73 -56.77
N GLU A 110 19.14 -12.67 -57.04
CA GLU A 110 20.33 -12.35 -56.23
C GLU A 110 20.11 -11.12 -55.33
N THR A 111 19.98 -9.91 -55.88
CA THR A 111 20.02 -8.67 -55.07
C THR A 111 18.97 -7.66 -55.46
N GLY A 112 18.50 -6.88 -54.47
CA GLY A 112 17.60 -5.74 -54.69
C GLY A 112 16.28 -6.15 -55.33
N GLY A 113 15.35 -6.68 -54.55
CA GLY A 113 14.09 -7.25 -55.08
C GLY A 113 13.28 -6.23 -55.87
N GLY A 114 13.22 -4.98 -55.43
CA GLY A 114 12.74 -3.85 -56.24
C GLY A 114 13.87 -3.17 -57.01
N MET A 115 14.86 -2.67 -56.27
CA MET A 115 15.88 -1.78 -56.80
C MET A 115 17.30 -2.18 -56.37
N TYR A 116 18.23 -2.12 -57.31
CA TYR A 116 19.66 -2.27 -57.08
C TYR A 116 20.40 -1.00 -57.53
N VAL A 117 21.29 -0.48 -56.67
CA VAL A 117 22.15 0.67 -56.95
C VAL A 117 23.60 0.30 -56.64
N PHE A 118 24.47 0.40 -57.64
CA PHE A 118 25.89 0.14 -57.45
C PHE A 118 26.61 1.32 -56.78
N GLY A 119 26.26 2.56 -57.16
CA GLY A 119 26.78 3.78 -56.54
C GLY A 119 25.99 4.22 -55.31
N ASP A 120 25.89 5.54 -55.10
CA ASP A 120 25.14 6.11 -53.99
C ASP A 120 23.66 6.33 -54.38
N LEU A 121 22.75 6.13 -53.42
CA LEU A 121 21.37 6.61 -53.52
C LEU A 121 21.21 7.85 -52.65
N THR A 122 20.99 9.01 -53.29
CA THR A 122 20.73 10.28 -52.59
C THR A 122 19.27 10.69 -52.74
N GLN A 123 18.54 10.75 -51.62
CA GLN A 123 17.18 11.27 -51.58
C GLN A 123 17.16 12.68 -50.97
N LEU A 124 16.84 13.67 -51.80
CA LEU A 124 16.70 15.09 -51.44
C LEU A 124 15.23 15.49 -51.22
N GLY A 125 14.29 14.60 -51.50
CA GLY A 125 12.84 14.76 -51.34
C GLY A 125 12.08 13.67 -52.10
N GLY A 126 10.75 13.66 -52.01
CA GLY A 126 9.90 12.69 -52.71
C GLY A 126 9.59 11.43 -51.89
N VAL A 127 9.09 10.40 -52.56
CA VAL A 127 8.70 9.11 -51.97
C VAL A 127 9.37 7.98 -52.75
N ILE A 128 9.94 7.00 -52.05
CA ILE A 128 10.38 5.71 -52.61
C ILE A 128 9.63 4.62 -51.83
N GLU A 129 8.77 3.86 -52.50
CA GLU A 129 7.92 2.85 -51.87
C GLU A 129 8.15 1.48 -52.48
N PHE A 130 8.34 0.48 -51.63
CA PHE A 130 8.50 -0.92 -51.99
C PHE A 130 7.42 -1.75 -51.30
N LEU A 131 6.63 -2.49 -52.08
CA LEU A 131 5.56 -3.34 -51.58
C LEU A 131 5.74 -4.76 -52.11
N GLN A 132 5.89 -5.72 -51.20
CA GLN A 132 5.97 -7.16 -51.53
C GLN A 132 7.10 -7.50 -52.50
N CYS A 133 8.24 -6.80 -52.40
CA CYS A 133 9.43 -7.12 -53.18
C CYS A 133 10.21 -8.26 -52.53
N ALA A 134 10.89 -9.10 -53.32
CA ALA A 134 11.67 -10.18 -52.74
C ALA A 134 12.97 -10.51 -53.49
N THR A 135 13.92 -11.09 -52.74
CA THR A 135 15.16 -11.67 -53.25
C THR A 135 15.32 -13.13 -52.81
N GLY A 136 15.67 -14.03 -53.72
CA GLY A 136 16.01 -15.42 -53.38
C GLY A 136 15.39 -16.49 -54.30
N SER A 137 15.77 -17.74 -54.00
CA SER A 137 15.51 -18.94 -54.79
C SER A 137 14.08 -19.50 -54.72
N ASN A 138 13.23 -19.00 -53.82
CA ASN A 138 11.84 -19.44 -53.70
C ASN A 138 10.92 -19.04 -54.89
N MET A 139 11.44 -18.33 -55.90
CA MET A 139 10.78 -18.27 -57.20
C MET A 139 10.92 -19.61 -57.93
N THR A 140 9.92 -20.48 -57.74
CA THR A 140 9.75 -21.77 -58.43
C THR A 140 9.75 -21.73 -59.97
N LEU A 141 9.93 -20.56 -60.59
CA LEU A 141 9.96 -20.37 -62.04
C LEU A 141 11.33 -20.64 -62.69
N PHE A 142 12.43 -20.66 -61.94
CA PHE A 142 13.76 -20.96 -62.49
C PHE A 142 14.53 -21.94 -61.59
N GLN A 143 14.24 -23.24 -61.70
CA GLN A 143 15.10 -24.31 -61.19
C GLN A 143 16.40 -24.39 -62.02
N SER A 144 17.28 -23.41 -61.85
CA SER A 144 18.65 -23.46 -62.38
C SER A 144 19.55 -24.10 -61.33
N SER A 145 19.69 -25.41 -61.44
CA SER A 145 20.63 -26.23 -60.68
C SER A 145 22.09 -25.77 -60.87
N ARG A 146 22.65 -24.96 -59.95
CA ARG A 146 24.11 -24.78 -59.82
C ARG A 146 24.56 -24.62 -58.37
N GLY A 147 25.34 -25.59 -57.91
CA GLY A 147 26.12 -25.53 -56.67
C GLY A 147 27.39 -24.69 -56.84
N TYR A 148 27.25 -23.36 -56.78
CA TYR A 148 28.36 -22.47 -56.43
C TYR A 148 28.26 -22.16 -54.93
N ALA A 149 28.71 -23.13 -54.13
CA ALA A 149 28.88 -22.97 -52.70
C ALA A 149 30.13 -22.12 -52.44
N ASP A 150 30.04 -20.81 -52.69
CA ASP A 150 30.77 -19.83 -51.89
C ASP A 150 30.21 -18.41 -52.13
N GLN A 151 29.49 -17.96 -51.10
CA GLN A 151 29.16 -16.58 -50.70
C GLN A 151 27.72 -16.09 -50.91
N PRO A 152 27.01 -15.72 -49.83
CA PRO A 152 25.70 -15.11 -49.88
C PRO A 152 25.88 -13.63 -50.24
N LYS A 153 25.88 -13.33 -51.54
CA LYS A 153 25.62 -11.96 -52.02
C LYS A 153 24.13 -11.69 -52.15
N VAL A 154 23.26 -12.44 -51.46
CA VAL A 154 21.82 -12.18 -51.47
C VAL A 154 21.51 -11.13 -50.41
N GLY A 155 20.81 -10.07 -50.79
CA GLY A 155 20.40 -9.06 -49.84
C GLY A 155 19.60 -7.91 -50.45
N GLY A 156 18.84 -7.22 -49.60
CA GLY A 156 17.98 -6.11 -49.97
C GLY A 156 16.69 -6.62 -50.60
N GLY A 157 15.77 -7.17 -49.79
CA GLY A 157 14.49 -7.66 -50.30
C GLY A 157 13.69 -6.58 -51.03
N ALA A 158 13.79 -5.33 -50.59
CA ALA A 158 13.34 -4.16 -51.34
C ALA A 158 14.49 -3.50 -52.13
N LEU A 159 15.53 -3.09 -51.42
CA LEU A 159 16.57 -2.19 -51.92
C LEU A 159 17.96 -2.70 -51.56
N HIS A 160 18.83 -2.82 -52.55
CA HIS A 160 20.25 -3.13 -52.37
C HIS A 160 21.11 -1.98 -52.88
N ILE A 161 22.05 -1.52 -52.05
CA ILE A 161 22.99 -0.45 -52.40
C ILE A 161 24.42 -0.91 -52.11
N GLN A 162 25.34 -0.68 -53.05
CA GLN A 162 26.77 -0.95 -52.87
C GLN A 162 27.59 0.32 -52.53
N GLY A 163 27.03 1.51 -52.75
CA GLY A 163 27.50 2.75 -52.14
C GLY A 163 26.76 3.07 -50.83
N SER A 164 26.49 4.35 -50.60
CA SER A 164 25.77 4.86 -49.43
C SER A 164 24.33 5.23 -49.76
N LEU A 165 23.45 5.11 -48.77
CA LEU A 165 22.11 5.70 -48.79
C LEU A 165 22.14 7.04 -48.04
N ILE A 166 21.99 8.14 -48.75
CA ILE A 166 21.99 9.50 -48.20
C ILE A 166 20.58 10.07 -48.27
N GLN A 167 19.84 10.03 -47.17
CA GLN A 167 18.49 10.60 -47.07
C GLN A 167 18.56 11.97 -46.36
N LYS A 168 18.30 13.05 -47.10
CA LYS A 168 18.22 14.41 -46.54
C LYS A 168 16.78 14.89 -46.31
N ALA A 169 15.84 14.38 -47.09
CA ALA A 169 14.40 14.61 -46.95
C ALA A 169 13.62 13.53 -47.71
N GLY A 170 12.28 13.62 -47.70
CA GLY A 170 11.41 12.66 -48.38
C GLY A 170 11.07 11.46 -47.50
N SER A 171 10.50 10.42 -48.12
CA SER A 171 10.11 9.19 -47.45
C SER A 171 10.62 7.96 -48.20
N ILE A 172 11.09 6.96 -47.46
CA ILE A 172 11.42 5.62 -47.98
C ILE A 172 10.57 4.61 -47.21
N SER A 173 9.77 3.79 -47.89
CA SER A 173 8.98 2.73 -47.26
C SER A 173 9.25 1.37 -47.90
N ALA A 174 9.32 0.33 -47.08
CA ALA A 174 9.30 -1.06 -47.53
C ALA A 174 8.33 -1.88 -46.67
N ASP A 175 7.33 -2.50 -47.30
CA ASP A 175 6.35 -3.35 -46.63
C ASP A 175 6.39 -4.76 -47.21
N SER A 176 6.43 -5.74 -46.31
CA SER A 176 6.31 -7.17 -46.64
C SER A 176 7.39 -7.64 -47.61
N CYS A 177 8.60 -7.07 -47.48
CA CYS A 177 9.73 -7.39 -48.34
C CYS A 177 10.58 -8.51 -47.73
N THR A 178 11.10 -9.40 -48.56
CA THR A 178 11.76 -10.62 -48.08
C THR A 178 13.09 -10.91 -48.77
N THR A 179 14.04 -11.49 -48.03
CA THR A 179 15.34 -11.92 -48.56
C THR A 179 15.81 -13.22 -47.92
N GLU A 180 16.39 -14.12 -48.70
CA GLU A 180 17.11 -15.30 -48.18
C GLU A 180 18.48 -14.93 -47.58
N GLY A 181 18.89 -13.66 -47.70
CA GLY A 181 20.19 -13.17 -47.24
C GLY A 181 20.09 -12.13 -46.13
N LYS A 182 20.58 -10.92 -46.41
CA LYS A 182 20.68 -9.82 -45.44
C LYS A 182 19.80 -8.64 -45.83
N GLY A 183 19.17 -7.97 -44.86
CA GLY A 183 18.38 -6.76 -45.10
C GLY A 183 17.06 -7.05 -45.82
N GLY A 184 16.06 -7.54 -45.10
CA GLY A 184 14.75 -7.88 -45.66
C GLY A 184 14.07 -6.68 -46.34
N GLY A 185 14.24 -5.49 -45.78
CA GLY A 185 13.95 -4.23 -46.47
C GLY A 185 15.16 -3.76 -47.27
N ILE A 186 16.14 -3.17 -46.57
CA ILE A 186 17.28 -2.47 -47.18
C ILE A 186 18.58 -3.21 -46.83
N PHE A 187 19.44 -3.40 -47.82
CA PHE A 187 20.81 -3.87 -47.62
C PHE A 187 21.83 -2.91 -48.24
N ILE A 188 22.83 -2.52 -47.46
CA ILE A 188 23.91 -1.63 -47.86
C ILE A 188 25.25 -2.33 -47.65
N LEU A 189 26.06 -2.40 -48.70
CA LEU A 189 27.33 -3.09 -48.74
C LEU A 189 28.46 -2.12 -49.08
N ASN A 190 29.41 -1.90 -48.18
CA ASN A 190 30.55 -0.96 -48.33
C ASN A 190 30.16 0.53 -48.41
N GLY A 191 29.06 0.92 -47.76
CA GLY A 191 28.68 2.32 -47.60
C GLY A 191 27.77 2.55 -46.40
N ASP A 192 27.45 3.81 -46.15
CA ASP A 192 26.72 4.21 -44.95
C ASP A 192 25.22 4.42 -45.25
N PHE A 193 24.37 4.13 -44.26
CA PHE A 193 23.03 4.71 -44.21
C PHE A 193 23.13 6.04 -43.47
N ARG A 194 23.08 7.17 -44.18
CA ARG A 194 23.12 8.51 -43.60
C ARG A 194 21.78 9.22 -43.75
N GLN A 195 21.07 9.41 -42.64
CA GLN A 195 19.81 10.14 -42.58
C GLN A 195 20.01 11.48 -41.87
N THR A 196 19.81 12.59 -42.58
CA THR A 196 19.84 13.96 -42.03
C THR A 196 18.48 14.65 -42.13
N GLY A 197 17.40 13.86 -42.26
CA GLY A 197 16.03 14.33 -42.42
C GLY A 197 15.14 13.28 -43.12
N GLY A 198 13.85 13.59 -43.28
CA GLY A 198 12.88 12.68 -43.90
C GLY A 198 12.38 11.56 -42.99
N SER A 199 11.72 10.56 -43.57
CA SER A 199 11.27 9.36 -42.86
C SER A 199 11.64 8.08 -43.59
N THR A 200 11.99 7.04 -42.85
CA THR A 200 12.19 5.68 -43.35
C THR A 200 11.29 4.73 -42.55
N HIS A 201 10.44 3.96 -43.23
CA HIS A 201 9.46 3.05 -42.63
C HIS A 201 9.61 1.64 -43.21
N LEU A 202 10.05 0.68 -42.40
CA LEU A 202 10.20 -0.71 -42.82
C LEU A 202 9.26 -1.59 -41.99
N GLN A 203 8.34 -2.28 -42.64
CA GLN A 203 7.32 -3.07 -41.97
C GLN A 203 7.24 -4.48 -42.54
N ASN A 204 7.01 -5.48 -41.68
CA ASN A 204 6.83 -6.88 -42.07
C ASN A 204 7.97 -7.43 -42.94
N CYS A 205 9.18 -6.89 -42.80
CA CYS A 205 10.31 -7.29 -43.62
C CYS A 205 11.03 -8.49 -42.98
N THR A 206 11.41 -9.47 -43.80
CA THR A 206 12.01 -10.73 -43.33
C THR A 206 13.34 -11.00 -44.00
N ALA A 207 14.33 -11.41 -43.21
CA ALA A 207 15.62 -11.90 -43.69
C ALA A 207 15.97 -13.25 -43.05
N ASP A 208 16.35 -14.24 -43.85
CA ASP A 208 16.70 -15.56 -43.31
C ASP A 208 18.01 -15.54 -42.51
N VAL A 209 18.88 -14.55 -42.75
CA VAL A 209 20.18 -14.47 -42.07
C VAL A 209 20.22 -13.28 -41.10
N LEU A 210 20.30 -12.04 -41.61
CA LEU A 210 20.53 -10.86 -40.76
C LEU A 210 19.63 -9.71 -41.19
N ALA A 211 19.26 -8.86 -40.22
CA ALA A 211 18.56 -7.61 -40.49
C ALA A 211 17.23 -7.81 -41.22
N GLY A 212 16.15 -8.08 -40.48
CA GLY A 212 14.81 -8.11 -41.09
C GLY A 212 14.47 -6.78 -41.78
N GLY A 213 14.85 -5.65 -41.18
CA GLY A 213 14.74 -4.31 -41.76
C GLY A 213 15.98 -3.87 -42.54
N ILE A 214 17.00 -3.34 -41.85
CA ILE A 214 18.22 -2.73 -42.44
C ILE A 214 19.47 -3.53 -42.14
N GLY A 215 20.13 -4.06 -43.17
CA GLY A 215 21.43 -4.72 -43.06
C GLY A 215 22.56 -3.84 -43.60
N LEU A 216 23.58 -3.61 -42.80
CA LEU A 216 24.79 -2.87 -43.16
C LEU A 216 26.01 -3.78 -43.04
N GLN A 217 26.79 -3.88 -44.11
CA GLN A 217 28.06 -4.59 -44.11
C GLN A 217 29.18 -3.64 -44.57
N ASN A 218 30.22 -3.49 -43.75
CA ASN A 218 31.32 -2.55 -43.98
C ASN A 218 30.83 -1.11 -44.09
N GLY A 219 29.86 -0.75 -43.25
CA GLY A 219 29.09 0.48 -43.35
C GLY A 219 28.47 0.87 -42.03
N SER A 220 28.20 2.16 -41.86
CA SER A 220 27.66 2.75 -40.63
C SER A 220 26.21 3.19 -40.80
N LEU A 221 25.45 3.10 -39.71
CA LEU A 221 24.16 3.76 -39.57
C LEU A 221 24.41 5.13 -38.91
N VAL A 222 24.17 6.22 -39.63
CA VAL A 222 24.32 7.60 -39.14
C VAL A 222 22.99 8.34 -39.28
N GLN A 223 22.37 8.72 -38.16
CA GLN A 223 21.15 9.53 -38.14
C GLN A 223 21.40 10.85 -37.40
N GLU A 224 21.15 11.97 -38.05
CA GLU A 224 21.22 13.31 -37.44
C GLU A 224 19.81 13.87 -37.14
N GLU A 225 18.89 13.71 -38.08
CA GLU A 225 17.50 14.17 -38.02
C GLU A 225 16.57 13.15 -38.71
N GLY A 226 15.26 13.35 -38.58
CA GLY A 226 14.25 12.53 -39.25
C GLY A 226 13.74 11.36 -38.40
N TYR A 227 13.02 10.45 -39.05
CA TYR A 227 12.38 9.30 -38.41
C TYR A 227 12.84 8.00 -39.07
N LEU A 228 13.29 7.04 -38.27
CA LEU A 228 13.59 5.68 -38.71
C LEU A 228 12.72 4.70 -37.92
N TRP A 229 11.68 4.17 -38.55
CA TRP A 229 10.75 3.24 -37.92
C TRP A 229 10.85 1.88 -38.59
N ILE A 230 11.16 0.86 -37.79
CA ILE A 230 11.23 -0.52 -38.24
C ILE A 230 10.32 -1.34 -37.34
N SER A 231 9.32 -1.98 -37.95
CA SER A 231 8.24 -2.66 -37.24
C SER A 231 8.00 -4.06 -37.78
N ASP A 232 7.71 -5.01 -36.90
CA ASP A 232 7.34 -6.39 -37.24
C ASP A 232 8.33 -7.08 -38.19
N CYS A 233 9.60 -6.73 -38.07
CA CYS A 233 10.66 -7.28 -38.90
C CYS A 233 11.30 -8.51 -38.23
N HIS A 234 11.67 -9.49 -39.05
CA HIS A 234 12.20 -10.76 -38.57
C HIS A 234 13.56 -11.11 -39.20
N ALA A 235 14.48 -11.60 -38.38
CA ALA A 235 15.76 -12.14 -38.82
C ALA A 235 16.03 -13.56 -38.31
N GLY A 236 16.39 -14.49 -39.19
CA GLY A 236 16.69 -15.88 -38.81
C GLY A 236 17.96 -16.04 -37.95
N GLN A 237 18.84 -15.03 -37.83
CA GLN A 237 20.00 -15.11 -36.92
C GLN A 237 20.15 -13.88 -36.04
N ALA A 238 20.27 -12.68 -36.59
CA ALA A 238 20.53 -11.50 -35.76
C ALA A 238 20.05 -10.18 -36.36
N GLY A 239 19.75 -9.23 -35.46
CA GLY A 239 19.25 -7.91 -35.84
C GLY A 239 17.84 -8.02 -36.43
N GLY A 240 16.82 -8.33 -35.64
CA GLY A 240 15.45 -8.45 -36.16
C GLY A 240 15.03 -7.20 -36.93
N ALA A 241 15.33 -6.02 -36.39
CA ALA A 241 15.14 -4.75 -37.08
C ALA A 241 16.38 -4.32 -37.89
N CYS A 242 17.54 -4.23 -37.24
CA CYS A 242 18.76 -3.67 -37.83
C CYS A 242 20.01 -4.47 -37.45
N SER A 243 20.89 -4.71 -38.42
CA SER A 243 22.21 -5.32 -38.20
C SER A 243 23.31 -4.50 -38.83
N VAL A 244 24.33 -4.15 -38.04
CA VAL A 244 25.53 -3.43 -38.49
C VAL A 244 26.77 -4.29 -38.30
N GLN A 245 27.42 -4.64 -39.41
CA GLN A 245 28.67 -5.39 -39.45
C GLN A 245 29.81 -4.47 -39.88
N GLU A 246 30.87 -4.43 -39.07
CA GLU A 246 32.11 -3.70 -39.38
C GLU A 246 31.98 -2.16 -39.52
N GLY A 247 30.93 -1.52 -38.99
CA GLY A 247 30.78 -0.05 -38.99
C GLY A 247 30.37 0.56 -37.65
N ASN A 248 29.79 1.77 -37.65
CA ASN A 248 29.28 2.41 -36.43
C ASN A 248 27.75 2.53 -36.46
N VAL A 249 27.15 2.70 -35.29
CA VAL A 249 25.78 3.21 -35.17
C VAL A 249 25.89 4.54 -34.47
N GLU A 250 25.53 5.63 -35.13
CA GLU A 250 25.60 6.99 -34.60
C GLU A 250 24.28 7.73 -34.83
N GLN A 251 23.55 7.98 -33.76
CA GLN A 251 22.40 8.86 -33.73
C GLN A 251 22.83 10.17 -33.07
N ASN A 252 23.18 11.17 -33.89
CA ASN A 252 23.73 12.46 -33.50
C ASN A 252 22.71 13.57 -33.78
N GLY A 253 21.73 13.80 -32.91
CA GLY A 253 20.82 14.94 -33.05
C GLY A 253 19.41 14.69 -32.54
N THR A 254 18.42 15.25 -33.23
CA THR A 254 16.99 15.19 -32.83
C THR A 254 16.20 14.09 -33.55
N GLY A 255 16.87 13.29 -34.38
CA GLY A 255 16.24 12.15 -35.05
C GLY A 255 15.64 11.15 -34.06
N GLU A 256 14.60 10.45 -34.50
CA GLU A 256 13.95 9.39 -33.73
C GLU A 256 14.15 8.03 -34.40
N ILE A 257 14.48 7.02 -33.60
CA ILE A 257 14.54 5.61 -34.02
C ILE A 257 13.51 4.81 -33.23
N LEU A 258 12.68 4.05 -33.93
CA LEU A 258 11.70 3.13 -33.34
C LEU A 258 11.94 1.72 -33.88
N PHE A 259 12.10 0.77 -32.97
CA PHE A 259 12.06 -0.66 -33.23
C PHE A 259 10.85 -1.25 -32.51
N ASP A 260 9.87 -1.76 -33.24
CA ASP A 260 8.62 -2.30 -32.69
C ASP A 260 8.37 -3.72 -33.19
N GLY A 261 8.04 -4.66 -32.31
CA GLY A 261 7.68 -6.03 -32.72
C GLY A 261 8.77 -6.79 -33.47
N CYS A 262 10.02 -6.32 -33.43
CA CYS A 262 11.11 -6.88 -34.22
C CYS A 262 11.71 -8.10 -33.52
N SER A 263 11.98 -9.16 -34.27
CA SER A 263 12.40 -10.44 -33.71
C SER A 263 13.62 -11.04 -34.40
N SER A 264 14.48 -11.71 -33.63
CA SER A 264 15.53 -12.57 -34.17
C SER A 264 15.60 -13.92 -33.47
N GLU A 265 15.89 -15.00 -34.21
CA GLU A 265 16.07 -16.32 -33.60
C GLU A 265 17.36 -16.41 -32.76
N GLY A 266 18.35 -15.55 -33.04
CA GLY A 266 19.59 -15.46 -32.29
C GLY A 266 19.66 -14.22 -31.40
N VAL A 267 20.40 -13.19 -31.82
CA VAL A 267 20.71 -12.02 -30.98
C VAL A 267 20.20 -10.69 -31.56
N GLY A 268 19.96 -9.69 -30.72
CA GLY A 268 19.59 -8.35 -31.19
C GLY A 268 18.22 -8.31 -31.87
N GLY A 269 17.13 -8.41 -31.11
CA GLY A 269 15.77 -8.36 -31.69
C GLY A 269 15.49 -7.02 -32.36
N GLY A 270 15.81 -5.91 -31.69
CA GLY A 270 15.86 -4.58 -32.28
C GLY A 270 17.15 -4.36 -33.07
N LEU A 271 18.24 -4.10 -32.35
CA LEU A 271 19.54 -3.75 -32.94
C LEU A 271 20.62 -4.79 -32.64
N CYS A 272 21.37 -5.19 -33.67
CA CYS A 272 22.57 -6.01 -33.53
C CYS A 272 23.80 -5.34 -34.16
N ALA A 273 24.80 -5.01 -33.34
CA ALA A 273 26.07 -4.43 -33.79
C ALA A 273 27.24 -5.40 -33.58
N PHE A 274 27.64 -6.08 -34.67
CA PHE A 274 28.87 -6.90 -34.73
C PHE A 274 30.09 -6.06 -35.14
N SER A 275 30.08 -4.79 -34.76
CA SER A 275 31.10 -3.84 -35.17
C SER A 275 32.33 -3.86 -34.26
N ARG A 276 33.50 -3.55 -34.83
CA ARG A 276 34.65 -3.03 -34.05
C ARG A 276 34.53 -1.53 -33.74
N GLY A 277 33.50 -0.87 -34.27
CA GLY A 277 33.21 0.54 -34.10
C GLY A 277 32.60 0.87 -32.73
N SER A 278 31.66 1.80 -32.71
CA SER A 278 30.88 2.18 -31.53
C SER A 278 29.39 2.30 -31.85
N VAL A 279 28.56 2.10 -30.83
CA VAL A 279 27.11 2.36 -30.88
C VAL A 279 26.83 3.58 -30.01
N LYS A 280 26.29 4.65 -30.60
CA LYS A 280 25.94 5.90 -29.92
C LYS A 280 24.52 6.27 -30.31
N LEU A 281 23.57 5.98 -29.44
CA LEU A 281 22.17 6.36 -29.60
C LEU A 281 21.91 7.60 -28.75
N MET A 282 22.25 8.80 -29.23
CA MET A 282 22.13 10.03 -28.42
C MET A 282 20.77 10.72 -28.57
N GLY A 283 20.05 10.42 -29.64
CA GLY A 283 18.70 10.91 -29.90
C GLY A 283 17.63 10.07 -29.19
N LYS A 284 16.36 10.29 -29.54
CA LYS A 284 15.27 9.48 -29.01
C LYS A 284 15.31 8.11 -29.69
N SER A 285 15.48 7.04 -28.92
CA SER A 285 15.38 5.68 -29.43
C SER A 285 14.40 4.86 -28.61
N VAL A 286 13.53 4.10 -29.28
CA VAL A 286 12.48 3.31 -28.63
C VAL A 286 12.61 1.86 -29.08
N PHE A 287 12.72 0.96 -28.11
CA PHE A 287 12.69 -0.48 -28.31
C PHE A 287 11.43 -1.02 -27.65
N GLN A 288 10.46 -1.44 -28.45
CA GLN A 288 9.20 -1.97 -27.94
C GLN A 288 8.89 -3.32 -28.57
N HIS A 289 8.38 -4.26 -27.75
CA HIS A 289 8.01 -5.61 -28.19
C HIS A 289 9.09 -6.37 -28.95
N CYS A 290 10.36 -6.02 -28.74
CA CYS A 290 11.47 -6.67 -29.43
C CYS A 290 11.77 -8.04 -28.80
N VAL A 291 12.10 -9.03 -29.63
CA VAL A 291 12.34 -10.42 -29.20
C VAL A 291 13.67 -10.94 -29.72
N ALA A 292 14.46 -11.59 -28.87
CA ALA A 292 15.64 -12.35 -29.29
C ALA A 292 15.61 -13.75 -28.68
N GLY A 293 15.96 -14.77 -29.47
CA GLY A 293 16.01 -16.16 -29.02
C GLY A 293 17.16 -16.45 -28.05
N MET A 294 18.26 -15.69 -28.10
CA MET A 294 19.45 -15.86 -27.24
C MET A 294 19.69 -14.67 -26.30
N SER A 295 20.02 -13.49 -26.82
CA SER A 295 20.36 -12.32 -26.00
C SER A 295 20.22 -10.99 -26.72
N GLY A 296 20.06 -9.92 -25.94
CA GLY A 296 19.94 -8.57 -26.46
C GLY A 296 18.63 -8.35 -27.20
N ALA A 297 17.47 -8.66 -26.60
CA ALA A 297 16.18 -8.46 -27.27
C ALA A 297 16.04 -7.04 -27.82
N ALA A 298 16.40 -6.03 -27.04
CA ALA A 298 16.45 -4.66 -27.54
C ALA A 298 17.77 -4.40 -28.29
N LEU A 299 18.90 -4.68 -27.65
CA LEU A 299 20.23 -4.34 -28.17
C LEU A 299 21.26 -5.43 -27.86
N TYR A 300 21.95 -5.86 -28.91
CA TYR A 300 23.16 -6.67 -28.84
C TYR A 300 24.33 -5.91 -29.45
N SER A 301 25.44 -5.77 -28.74
CA SER A 301 26.65 -5.11 -29.24
C SER A 301 27.93 -5.77 -28.72
N ILE A 302 28.94 -5.90 -29.58
CA ILE A 302 30.30 -6.26 -29.15
C ILE A 302 31.21 -5.03 -28.96
N ALA A 303 30.70 -3.84 -29.29
CA ALA A 303 31.40 -2.56 -29.28
C ALA A 303 31.05 -1.72 -28.05
N PRO A 304 31.86 -0.69 -27.70
CA PRO A 304 31.46 0.35 -26.76
C PRO A 304 30.12 0.96 -27.19
N THR A 305 29.21 1.05 -26.23
CA THR A 305 27.81 1.43 -26.47
C THR A 305 27.41 2.56 -25.54
N THR A 306 26.89 3.65 -26.08
CA THR A 306 26.29 4.76 -25.36
C THR A 306 24.84 4.88 -25.80
N VAL A 307 23.92 4.84 -24.83
CA VAL A 307 22.48 4.94 -25.06
C VAL A 307 21.97 6.09 -24.21
N ALA A 308 21.51 7.15 -24.86
CA ALA A 308 20.88 8.30 -24.23
C ALA A 308 19.41 8.40 -24.63
N SER A 309 18.57 9.00 -23.79
CA SER A 309 17.19 9.38 -24.12
C SER A 309 16.35 8.25 -24.73
N SER A 310 16.54 7.04 -24.23
CA SER A 310 15.98 5.83 -24.84
C SER A 310 14.89 5.20 -23.97
N THR A 311 13.88 4.62 -24.61
CA THR A 311 12.76 3.97 -23.94
C THR A 311 12.69 2.50 -24.32
N ILE A 312 12.56 1.64 -23.31
CA ILE A 312 12.50 0.18 -23.46
C ILE A 312 11.16 -0.29 -22.91
N ILE A 313 10.36 -0.97 -23.75
CA ILE A 313 9.00 -1.40 -23.44
C ILE A 313 8.82 -2.88 -23.82
N ASP A 314 8.40 -3.72 -22.89
CA ASP A 314 7.91 -5.09 -23.17
C ASP A 314 8.85 -5.93 -24.07
N THR A 315 10.16 -5.77 -23.89
CA THR A 315 11.14 -6.55 -24.67
C THR A 315 11.22 -7.95 -24.07
N THR A 316 10.86 -8.96 -24.86
CA THR A 316 10.81 -10.34 -24.39
C THR A 316 12.06 -11.08 -24.79
N ILE A 317 12.58 -11.86 -23.86
CA ILE A 317 13.69 -12.77 -24.11
C ILE A 317 13.20 -14.18 -23.86
N HIS A 318 13.47 -15.08 -24.82
CA HIS A 318 13.49 -16.52 -24.53
C HIS A 318 14.81 -16.95 -23.85
N GLY A 319 15.73 -15.98 -23.63
CA GLY A 319 17.05 -16.10 -23.00
C GLY A 319 17.30 -15.10 -21.86
N GLN A 320 18.55 -14.63 -21.70
CA GLN A 320 19.05 -14.01 -20.45
C GLN A 320 18.91 -12.48 -20.32
N VAL A 321 19.16 -11.64 -21.34
CA VAL A 321 19.23 -10.17 -21.12
C VAL A 321 18.63 -9.29 -22.24
N SER A 322 18.00 -8.17 -21.87
CA SER A 322 17.44 -7.17 -22.79
C SER A 322 18.54 -6.38 -23.51
N PHE A 323 19.56 -5.96 -22.76
CA PHE A 323 20.78 -5.34 -23.28
C PHE A 323 21.98 -6.27 -23.05
N PHE A 324 22.65 -6.66 -24.13
CA PHE A 324 23.90 -7.42 -24.08
C PHE A 324 25.00 -6.63 -24.76
N VAL A 325 25.97 -6.13 -23.98
CA VAL A 325 27.09 -5.34 -24.50
C VAL A 325 28.42 -5.96 -24.06
N ARG A 326 29.17 -6.57 -24.97
CA ARG A 326 30.42 -7.25 -24.59
C ARG A 326 31.52 -6.30 -24.07
N SER A 327 31.39 -5.01 -24.34
CA SER A 327 32.35 -3.95 -23.99
C SER A 327 31.79 -3.05 -22.87
N SER A 328 31.98 -1.73 -22.94
CA SER A 328 31.38 -0.75 -22.05
C SER A 328 29.99 -0.32 -22.52
N LEU A 329 29.07 -0.14 -21.57
CA LEU A 329 27.73 0.38 -21.74
C LEU A 329 27.56 1.64 -20.89
N VAL A 330 27.29 2.76 -21.54
CA VAL A 330 26.93 4.04 -20.90
C VAL A 330 25.46 4.30 -21.14
N MET A 331 24.69 4.53 -20.08
CA MET A 331 23.27 4.84 -20.16
C MET A 331 22.95 6.21 -19.54
N GLU A 332 22.23 7.03 -20.29
CA GLU A 332 21.83 8.38 -19.90
C GLU A 332 20.32 8.56 -20.17
N ASN A 333 19.52 8.98 -19.19
CA ASN A 333 18.07 9.18 -19.39
C ASN A 333 17.33 7.97 -20.03
N VAL A 334 17.65 6.75 -19.61
CA VAL A 334 16.96 5.55 -20.11
C VAL A 334 15.71 5.28 -19.27
N SER A 335 14.56 5.20 -19.91
CA SER A 335 13.29 4.80 -19.29
C SER A 335 12.95 3.35 -19.62
N ILE A 336 12.52 2.60 -18.61
CA ILE A 336 12.25 1.17 -18.73
C ILE A 336 10.84 0.92 -18.20
N SER A 337 10.01 0.22 -18.96
CA SER A 337 8.67 -0.18 -18.57
C SER A 337 8.39 -1.59 -19.06
N SER A 338 7.76 -2.42 -18.24
CA SER A 338 7.37 -3.77 -18.62
C SER A 338 6.02 -4.11 -18.00
N THR A 339 5.07 -4.52 -18.84
CA THR A 339 3.85 -5.22 -18.46
C THR A 339 4.08 -6.72 -18.29
N LEU A 340 5.20 -7.23 -18.81
CA LEU A 340 5.61 -8.62 -18.68
C LEU A 340 6.23 -8.88 -17.30
N GLN A 341 5.91 -10.04 -16.71
CA GLN A 341 6.53 -10.57 -15.48
C GLN A 341 7.93 -11.10 -15.77
N GLN A 342 8.80 -10.21 -16.25
CA GLN A 342 10.22 -10.48 -16.47
C GLN A 342 11.04 -9.28 -16.02
N PRO A 343 12.17 -9.50 -15.32
CA PRO A 343 13.05 -8.40 -14.96
C PRO A 343 13.72 -7.82 -16.20
N PHE A 344 14.00 -6.52 -16.17
CA PHE A 344 14.90 -5.92 -17.14
C PHE A 344 16.34 -6.26 -16.76
N GLU A 345 17.09 -6.86 -17.68
CA GLU A 345 18.50 -7.19 -17.44
C GLU A 345 19.42 -6.52 -18.48
N ALA A 346 20.46 -5.87 -17.98
CA ALA A 346 21.56 -5.33 -18.78
C ALA A 346 22.88 -5.95 -18.33
N LEU A 347 23.58 -6.59 -19.27
CA LEU A 347 24.87 -7.22 -19.05
C LEU A 347 25.94 -6.53 -19.89
N ALA A 348 26.99 -6.05 -19.25
CA ALA A 348 28.16 -5.56 -19.95
C ALA A 348 29.48 -5.86 -19.23
N ARG A 349 30.62 -5.58 -19.86
CA ARG A 349 31.90 -5.64 -19.15
C ARG A 349 32.03 -4.47 -18.17
N GLU A 350 31.61 -3.29 -18.60
CA GLU A 350 31.59 -2.07 -17.79
C GLU A 350 30.24 -1.38 -17.97
N ILE A 351 29.55 -1.01 -16.89
CA ILE A 351 28.29 -0.26 -16.95
C ILE A 351 28.47 1.06 -16.21
N THR A 352 28.15 2.16 -16.88
CA THR A 352 28.05 3.49 -16.28
C THR A 352 26.66 4.05 -16.53
N ILE A 353 25.93 4.38 -15.47
CA ILE A 353 24.62 5.03 -15.56
C ILE A 353 24.74 6.40 -14.90
N THR A 354 24.35 7.46 -15.60
CA THR A 354 24.53 8.84 -15.10
C THR A 354 23.41 9.30 -14.17
N GLN A 355 22.24 8.66 -14.23
CA GLN A 355 21.07 8.99 -13.41
C GLN A 355 20.47 7.73 -12.76
N PRO A 356 19.82 7.83 -11.58
CA PRO A 356 19.14 6.71 -10.95
C PRO A 356 18.17 6.04 -11.93
N PRO A 357 18.38 4.77 -12.31
CA PRO A 357 17.44 4.08 -13.19
C PRO A 357 16.13 3.90 -12.45
N ASN A 358 15.02 4.22 -13.13
CA ASN A 358 13.69 4.08 -12.56
C ASN A 358 13.15 2.67 -12.82
N CYS A 359 13.23 1.80 -11.82
CA CYS A 359 12.78 0.42 -11.91
C CYS A 359 11.42 0.21 -11.23
N SER A 360 10.76 1.28 -10.78
CA SER A 360 9.45 1.20 -10.12
C SER A 360 8.32 0.75 -11.05
N LEU A 361 8.53 0.88 -12.36
CA LEU A 361 7.59 0.44 -13.40
C LEU A 361 7.77 -1.04 -13.78
N LEU A 362 8.64 -1.78 -13.09
CA LEU A 362 8.93 -3.18 -13.35
C LEU A 362 8.45 -4.03 -12.17
N ALA A 363 7.57 -5.00 -12.44
CA ALA A 363 7.00 -5.86 -11.41
C ALA A 363 8.07 -6.75 -10.74
N ASP A 364 9.03 -7.24 -11.52
CA ASP A 364 10.11 -8.13 -11.05
C ASP A 364 11.46 -7.43 -10.89
N GLY A 365 11.48 -6.10 -11.00
CA GLY A 365 12.68 -5.28 -10.83
C GLY A 365 13.58 -5.19 -12.06
N CYS A 366 14.79 -4.68 -11.85
CA CYS A 366 15.81 -4.46 -12.87
C CYS A 366 17.17 -4.93 -12.36
N GLN A 367 18.04 -5.42 -13.24
CA GLN A 367 19.37 -5.88 -12.89
C GLN A 367 20.41 -5.37 -13.89
N PHE A 368 21.52 -4.87 -13.36
CA PHE A 368 22.68 -4.43 -14.12
C PHE A 368 23.87 -5.26 -13.64
N THR A 369 24.48 -6.00 -14.56
CA THR A 369 25.60 -6.91 -14.24
C THR A 369 26.82 -6.51 -15.05
N ALA A 370 27.95 -6.25 -14.37
CA ALA A 370 29.20 -5.90 -15.01
C ALA A 370 30.44 -6.18 -14.16
N THR A 371 31.60 -6.33 -14.80
CA THR A 371 32.90 -6.42 -14.09
C THR A 371 33.25 -5.11 -13.38
N SER A 372 32.88 -3.97 -13.98
CA SER A 372 33.01 -2.64 -13.38
C SER A 372 31.69 -1.91 -13.47
N LEU A 373 31.19 -1.38 -12.35
CA LEU A 373 29.83 -0.89 -12.26
C LEU A 373 29.79 0.47 -11.55
N GLN A 374 29.38 1.50 -12.28
CA GLN A 374 29.20 2.87 -11.81
C GLN A 374 27.74 3.27 -12.00
N VAL A 375 26.90 2.84 -11.08
CA VAL A 375 25.45 3.03 -11.16
C VAL A 375 24.96 3.71 -9.89
N PRO A 376 24.29 4.88 -10.00
CA PRO A 376 23.61 5.47 -8.86
C PRO A 376 22.51 4.53 -8.38
N PRO A 377 22.19 4.54 -7.09
CA PRO A 377 21.25 3.59 -6.53
C PRO A 377 19.88 3.63 -7.25
N PRO A 378 19.32 2.47 -7.67
CA PRO A 378 18.09 2.41 -8.46
C PRO A 378 16.86 2.79 -7.62
N LEU A 379 15.79 3.25 -8.30
CA LEU A 379 14.47 3.43 -7.69
C LEU A 379 13.68 2.12 -7.83
N CYS A 380 13.48 1.43 -6.71
CA CYS A 380 12.81 0.13 -6.68
C CYS A 380 11.31 0.26 -6.42
N SER A 381 10.50 -0.63 -6.99
CA SER A 381 9.06 -0.72 -6.71
C SER A 381 8.80 -1.29 -5.31
N GLN A 382 7.62 -1.04 -4.77
CA GLN A 382 7.14 -1.70 -3.55
C GLN A 382 7.33 -3.23 -3.62
N GLY A 383 7.88 -3.80 -2.55
CA GLY A 383 8.22 -5.21 -2.46
C GLY A 383 9.53 -5.63 -3.11
N THR A 384 10.28 -4.71 -3.69
CA THR A 384 11.64 -4.96 -4.17
C THR A 384 12.64 -4.12 -3.38
N GLY A 385 13.82 -4.66 -3.10
CA GLY A 385 14.91 -3.96 -2.42
C GLY A 385 16.14 -3.88 -3.30
N VAL A 386 17.04 -2.95 -2.97
CA VAL A 386 18.31 -2.85 -3.69
C VAL A 386 19.19 -4.03 -3.35
N ILE A 387 19.70 -4.67 -4.39
CA ILE A 387 20.75 -5.68 -4.29
C ILE A 387 22.06 -5.09 -4.81
N ASN A 388 23.14 -5.42 -4.11
CA ASN A 388 24.50 -5.13 -4.52
C ASN A 388 25.35 -6.36 -4.22
N LEU A 389 25.51 -7.22 -5.22
CA LEU A 389 26.18 -8.51 -5.10
C LEU A 389 27.44 -8.50 -5.95
N THR A 390 28.56 -8.99 -5.41
CA THR A 390 29.78 -9.25 -6.19
C THR A 390 30.04 -10.75 -6.20
N THR A 391 29.85 -11.39 -7.35
CA THR A 391 30.04 -12.85 -7.53
C THR A 391 31.04 -13.08 -8.66
N ASP A 392 32.09 -13.87 -8.41
CA ASP A 392 33.09 -14.24 -9.42
C ASP A 392 33.73 -13.07 -10.20
N GLY A 393 33.90 -11.92 -9.53
CA GLY A 393 34.45 -10.70 -10.14
C GLY A 393 33.45 -9.94 -11.03
N GLN A 394 32.19 -10.33 -11.06
CA GLN A 394 31.08 -9.54 -11.59
C GLN A 394 30.33 -8.88 -10.44
N SER A 395 30.14 -7.57 -10.55
CA SER A 395 29.26 -6.80 -9.69
C SER A 395 27.87 -6.73 -10.33
N MET A 396 26.85 -6.91 -9.52
CA MET A 396 25.44 -6.81 -9.88
C MET A 396 24.80 -5.76 -8.97
N ILE A 397 24.13 -4.78 -9.57
CA ILE A 397 23.24 -3.86 -8.85
C ILE A 397 21.84 -3.94 -9.46
N GLY A 398 20.81 -3.84 -8.64
CA GLY A 398 19.45 -3.92 -9.15
C GLY A 398 18.41 -3.79 -8.08
N CYS A 399 17.16 -4.00 -8.48
CA CYS A 399 16.03 -4.20 -7.60
C CYS A 399 15.64 -5.68 -7.67
N GLU A 400 15.64 -6.37 -6.54
CA GLU A 400 15.19 -7.75 -6.44
C GLU A 400 13.99 -7.82 -5.52
N LYS A 401 13.03 -8.69 -5.84
CA LYS A 401 11.90 -8.99 -4.97
C LYS A 401 12.38 -9.43 -3.59
N CYS A 402 11.82 -8.85 -2.54
CA CYS A 402 12.24 -9.21 -1.19
C CYS A 402 11.97 -10.68 -0.92
N PRO A 403 12.95 -11.40 -0.34
CA PRO A 403 12.78 -12.81 -0.01
C PRO A 403 11.71 -12.96 1.08
N GLN A 404 11.19 -14.18 1.23
CA GLN A 404 10.21 -14.48 2.28
C GLN A 404 10.78 -14.10 3.67
N GLY A 405 9.98 -13.40 4.47
CA GLY A 405 10.43 -12.89 5.77
C GLY A 405 11.14 -11.53 5.68
N PHE A 406 11.20 -10.92 4.50
CA PHE A 406 11.65 -9.56 4.29
C PHE A 406 10.63 -8.75 3.48
N MET A 407 10.70 -7.42 3.61
CA MET A 407 9.74 -6.50 3.01
C MET A 407 10.37 -5.15 2.64
N GLN A 408 9.70 -4.46 1.72
CA GLN A 408 9.93 -3.07 1.36
C GLN A 408 8.57 -2.41 1.04
N LEU A 409 8.08 -1.53 1.90
CA LEU A 409 6.69 -1.04 1.82
C LEU A 409 6.50 0.19 0.91
N MET A 410 7.58 0.81 0.44
CA MET A 410 7.53 2.01 -0.40
C MET A 410 8.47 1.90 -1.59
N ASP A 411 8.21 2.74 -2.59
CA ASP A 411 9.18 3.05 -3.63
C ASP A 411 10.37 3.76 -2.98
N ALA A 412 11.33 2.98 -2.53
CA ALA A 412 12.45 3.48 -1.78
C ALA A 412 13.48 4.07 -2.73
N LYS A 413 14.05 5.22 -2.35
CA LYS A 413 15.38 5.62 -2.79
C LYS A 413 16.41 4.70 -2.15
N SER A 414 16.39 3.46 -2.61
CA SER A 414 17.53 2.57 -2.59
C SER A 414 17.88 1.92 -1.25
N GLU A 415 16.86 1.48 -0.50
CA GLU A 415 17.07 0.67 0.69
C GLU A 415 16.99 -0.83 0.38
N ALA A 416 17.81 -1.63 1.06
CA ALA A 416 17.73 -3.08 1.04
C ALA A 416 16.44 -3.56 1.72
N CYS A 417 15.99 -4.77 1.36
CA CYS A 417 14.85 -5.40 2.01
C CYS A 417 15.10 -5.55 3.52
N ARG A 418 14.09 -5.22 4.33
CA ARG A 418 14.18 -5.31 5.80
C ARG A 418 13.47 -6.54 6.32
N PRO A 419 13.95 -7.17 7.41
CA PRO A 419 13.27 -8.30 8.00
C PRO A 419 11.88 -7.88 8.49
N CYS A 420 10.94 -8.80 8.37
CA CYS A 420 9.60 -8.62 8.88
C CYS A 420 9.60 -8.43 10.40
N PRO A 421 8.73 -7.56 10.96
CA PRO A 421 8.50 -7.50 12.39
C PRO A 421 8.08 -8.88 12.92
N VAL A 422 8.68 -9.33 14.01
CA VAL A 422 8.41 -10.66 14.61
C VAL A 422 6.93 -10.87 14.94
N SER A 423 6.20 -9.79 15.24
CA SER A 423 4.77 -9.80 15.54
C SER A 423 3.86 -9.61 14.33
N ALA A 424 4.38 -9.66 13.11
CA ALA A 424 3.55 -9.66 11.90
C ALA A 424 2.72 -10.95 11.82
N GLN A 425 1.43 -10.82 11.48
CA GLN A 425 0.55 -11.93 11.11
C GLN A 425 0.81 -12.36 9.67
N ILE A 426 0.92 -11.39 8.77
CA ILE A 426 1.21 -11.58 7.35
C ILE A 426 2.39 -10.69 7.03
N CYS A 427 3.39 -11.25 6.37
CA CYS A 427 4.50 -10.47 5.84
C CYS A 427 4.83 -10.93 4.42
N GLU A 428 4.39 -10.12 3.48
CA GLU A 428 4.67 -10.22 2.06
C GLU A 428 5.65 -9.11 1.68
N PRO A 429 6.37 -9.23 0.55
CA PRO A 429 7.37 -8.25 0.14
C PRO A 429 6.85 -6.80 0.17
N ALA A 430 5.65 -6.57 -0.34
CA ALA A 430 5.04 -5.23 -0.42
C ALA A 430 3.98 -4.95 0.67
N ARG A 431 3.72 -5.89 1.59
CA ARG A 431 2.58 -5.80 2.50
C ARG A 431 2.85 -6.45 3.85
N VAL A 432 2.53 -5.72 4.92
CA VAL A 432 2.69 -6.21 6.29
C VAL A 432 1.41 -6.03 7.04
N LYS A 433 0.92 -7.10 7.69
CA LYS A 433 -0.21 -7.03 8.61
C LYS A 433 0.25 -7.42 9.99
N MET A 434 0.09 -6.54 10.97
CA MET A 434 0.42 -6.86 12.37
C MET A 434 -0.65 -7.74 13.01
N ARG A 435 -0.29 -8.55 14.00
CA ARG A 435 -1.28 -9.26 14.82
C ARG A 435 -2.10 -8.27 15.65
N PRO A 436 -3.39 -8.54 15.93
CA PRO A 436 -4.15 -7.77 16.91
C PRO A 436 -3.42 -7.66 18.25
N GLY A 437 -3.48 -6.50 18.88
CA GLY A 437 -2.72 -6.15 20.08
C GLY A 437 -1.29 -5.67 19.83
N TYR A 438 -0.83 -5.66 18.57
CA TYR A 438 0.49 -5.14 18.20
C TYR A 438 0.38 -3.99 17.20
N MET A 439 1.33 -3.07 17.30
CA MET A 439 1.51 -1.99 16.35
C MET A 439 2.99 -1.77 16.04
N VAL A 440 3.24 -1.07 14.94
CA VAL A 440 4.52 -0.42 14.63
C VAL A 440 4.22 1.05 14.31
N THR A 441 5.07 1.95 14.80
CA THR A 441 5.00 3.38 14.48
C THR A 441 5.97 3.67 13.34
N ILE A 442 5.54 4.47 12.38
CA ILE A 442 6.40 4.99 11.31
C ILE A 442 7.13 6.23 11.86
N ARG A 443 8.44 6.17 12.09
CA ARG A 443 9.18 7.24 12.79
C ARG A 443 9.57 8.42 11.89
N SER A 444 10.04 8.16 10.67
CA SER A 444 10.59 9.19 9.78
C SER A 444 10.39 8.89 8.29
N SER A 445 10.51 7.62 7.92
CA SER A 445 10.10 7.06 6.63
C SER A 445 9.29 5.79 6.91
N ILE A 446 8.38 5.39 6.01
CA ILE A 446 7.64 4.12 6.14
C ILE A 446 8.58 2.90 6.28
N ASN A 447 9.84 3.02 5.84
CA ASN A 447 10.84 1.97 5.93
C ASN A 447 11.53 1.92 7.30
N ASP A 448 11.37 2.96 8.13
CA ASP A 448 11.81 3.02 9.51
C ASP A 448 10.63 2.73 10.45
N LEU A 449 10.25 1.45 10.45
CA LEU A 449 9.28 0.93 11.41
C LEU A 449 9.94 0.85 12.77
N SER A 450 9.27 1.38 13.79
CA SER A 450 9.64 1.13 15.18
C SER A 450 9.63 -0.38 15.45
N PRO A 451 10.36 -0.84 16.47
CA PRO A 451 10.14 -2.17 17.03
C PRO A 451 8.64 -2.40 17.27
N PRO A 452 8.14 -3.62 17.02
CA PRO A 452 6.74 -3.92 17.32
C PRO A 452 6.47 -3.66 18.79
N ARG A 453 5.40 -2.92 19.09
CA ARG A 453 4.96 -2.63 20.46
C ARG A 453 3.65 -3.36 20.74
N ARG A 454 3.54 -3.94 21.93
CA ARG A 454 2.27 -4.51 22.40
C ARG A 454 1.46 -3.40 23.04
N CYS A 455 0.22 -3.26 22.61
CA CYS A 455 -0.67 -2.23 23.12
C CYS A 455 -1.27 -2.67 24.44
N ALA A 456 -1.29 -1.75 25.41
CA ALA A 456 -1.79 -2.04 26.76
C ALA A 456 -3.27 -2.42 26.77
N ALA A 457 -4.04 -1.86 25.84
CA ALA A 457 -5.37 -2.33 25.50
C ALA A 457 -5.31 -2.98 24.11
N PRO A 458 -5.55 -4.29 23.98
CA PRO A 458 -5.60 -4.94 22.66
C PRO A 458 -6.61 -4.28 21.70
N LYS A 459 -7.67 -3.67 22.25
CA LYS A 459 -8.65 -2.86 21.50
C LYS A 459 -8.03 -1.69 20.74
N ALA A 460 -7.00 -1.08 21.33
CA ALA A 460 -6.36 0.09 20.79
C ALA A 460 -5.54 -0.25 19.54
N CYS A 461 -5.21 -1.52 19.30
CA CYS A 461 -4.37 -1.97 18.18
C CYS A 461 -5.00 -3.15 17.44
N PRO A 462 -5.85 -2.92 16.43
CA PRO A 462 -6.55 -3.99 15.72
C PRO A 462 -5.65 -4.85 14.82
N GLY A 463 -4.38 -4.49 14.59
CA GLY A 463 -3.47 -5.24 13.71
C GLY A 463 -3.74 -4.98 12.21
N ARG A 464 -3.64 -3.71 11.80
CA ARG A 464 -3.90 -3.23 10.42
C ARG A 464 -2.79 -3.63 9.43
N SER A 465 -3.11 -3.53 8.13
CA SER A 465 -2.16 -3.77 7.03
C SER A 465 -1.50 -2.46 6.59
N LEU A 466 -0.18 -2.48 6.40
CA LEU A 466 0.61 -1.44 5.74
C LEU A 466 0.97 -1.90 4.32
N PRO A 467 1.02 -1.01 3.31
CA PRO A 467 0.91 0.46 3.39
C PRO A 467 -0.50 1.02 3.12
N ASP A 468 -1.49 0.16 2.80
CA ASP A 468 -2.84 0.55 2.33
C ASP A 468 -3.55 1.56 3.24
N GLU A 469 -3.34 1.45 4.55
CA GLU A 469 -3.86 2.37 5.54
C GLU A 469 -2.73 3.27 6.04
N ARG A 470 -2.51 4.43 5.38
CA ARG A 470 -1.57 5.47 5.83
C ARG A 470 -1.89 6.07 7.22
N SER A 471 -2.90 5.57 7.92
CA SER A 471 -3.32 6.00 9.26
C SER A 471 -2.45 5.38 10.35
N SER A 472 -2.56 5.91 11.57
CA SER A 472 -2.01 5.25 12.76
C SER A 472 -2.54 3.81 12.82
N MET A 473 -1.71 2.87 13.30
CA MET A 473 -2.14 1.50 13.55
C MET A 473 -3.12 1.38 14.72
N CYS A 474 -3.48 2.52 15.33
CA CYS A 474 -4.44 2.60 16.41
C CYS A 474 -5.88 2.41 15.90
N ALA A 475 -6.73 1.87 16.76
CA ALA A 475 -8.17 1.91 16.57
C ALA A 475 -8.68 3.36 16.58
N GLU A 476 -9.86 3.59 16.02
CA GLU A 476 -10.52 4.90 16.08
C GLU A 476 -10.58 5.38 17.53
N GLY A 477 -10.19 6.63 17.77
CA GLY A 477 -10.20 7.22 19.10
C GLY A 477 -8.97 6.97 19.96
N TYR A 478 -7.99 6.21 19.47
CA TYR A 478 -6.72 5.98 20.15
C TYR A 478 -5.56 6.64 19.40
N ALA A 479 -4.56 7.12 20.14
CA ALA A 479 -3.43 7.87 19.63
C ALA A 479 -2.14 7.63 20.45
N GLY A 480 -1.02 8.05 19.86
CA GLY A 480 0.32 7.96 20.45
C GLY A 480 0.95 6.57 20.39
N ASP A 481 2.16 6.46 20.92
CA ASP A 481 2.90 5.20 20.96
C ASP A 481 2.19 4.16 21.85
N GLY A 482 2.07 2.94 21.35
CA GLY A 482 1.31 1.87 22.00
C GLY A 482 -0.22 2.12 22.04
N CYS A 483 -0.70 3.17 21.37
CA CYS A 483 -2.10 3.61 21.38
C CYS A 483 -2.63 3.79 22.82
N LEU A 484 -1.78 4.36 23.69
CA LEU A 484 -2.05 4.53 25.11
C LEU A 484 -2.99 5.71 25.42
N TYR A 485 -3.09 6.69 24.51
CA TYR A 485 -3.84 7.90 24.73
C TYR A 485 -5.14 7.89 23.92
N CYS A 486 -6.16 8.57 24.42
CA CYS A 486 -7.34 8.87 23.63
C CYS A 486 -7.04 10.04 22.69
N ASP A 487 -7.57 9.97 21.47
CA ASP A 487 -7.58 11.09 20.54
C ASP A 487 -8.48 12.20 21.11
N GLY A 488 -7.87 13.20 21.74
CA GLY A 488 -8.57 14.30 22.41
C GLY A 488 -9.47 15.16 21.51
N THR A 489 -9.47 14.94 20.19
CA THR A 489 -10.38 15.63 19.28
C THR A 489 -11.76 15.00 19.21
N THR A 490 -11.86 13.67 19.31
CA THR A 490 -13.11 12.92 19.08
C THR A 490 -13.46 11.97 20.21
N HIS A 491 -12.50 11.60 21.04
CA HIS A 491 -12.64 10.63 22.11
C HIS A 491 -12.00 11.14 23.39
N ALA A 492 -12.38 10.54 24.51
CA ALA A 492 -11.81 10.83 25.80
C ALA A 492 -11.77 9.59 26.69
N ALA A 493 -10.97 9.63 27.77
CA ALA A 493 -10.84 8.49 28.66
C ALA A 493 -12.17 8.21 29.38
N ALA A 494 -12.55 6.93 29.48
CA ALA A 494 -13.77 6.53 30.16
C ALA A 494 -13.65 6.74 31.67
N ASP A 495 -14.73 7.20 32.31
CA ASP A 495 -14.66 7.55 33.73
C ASP A 495 -14.37 6.37 34.67
N GLY A 496 -14.71 5.14 34.25
CA GLY A 496 -14.45 3.92 35.00
C GLY A 496 -13.19 3.14 34.59
N GLN A 497 -12.51 3.52 33.51
CA GLN A 497 -11.38 2.77 32.94
C GLN A 497 -10.39 3.72 32.24
N SER A 498 -9.15 3.81 32.73
CA SER A 498 -8.14 4.75 32.21
C SER A 498 -7.68 4.44 30.77
N LEU A 499 -7.68 3.16 30.37
CA LEU A 499 -7.20 2.73 29.04
C LEU A 499 -8.33 2.55 28.00
N SER A 500 -9.56 2.91 28.34
CA SER A 500 -10.70 2.80 27.42
C SER A 500 -11.07 4.19 26.91
N CYS A 501 -11.08 4.36 25.59
CA CYS A 501 -11.50 5.61 24.95
C CYS A 501 -12.97 5.53 24.56
N THR A 502 -13.74 6.55 24.94
CA THR A 502 -15.16 6.70 24.60
C THR A 502 -15.34 7.87 23.65
N LYS A 503 -16.14 7.68 22.61
CA LYS A 503 -16.46 8.72 21.63
C LYS A 503 -17.24 9.85 22.28
N CYS A 504 -16.79 11.08 22.11
CA CYS A 504 -17.50 12.26 22.57
C CYS A 504 -18.65 12.56 21.58
N GLY A 505 -19.84 12.04 21.88
CA GLY A 505 -21.05 12.25 21.08
C GLY A 505 -21.83 13.52 21.44
N VAL A 506 -21.28 14.36 22.31
CA VAL A 506 -21.98 15.52 22.87
C VAL A 506 -21.93 16.64 21.84
N SER A 507 -23.08 16.95 21.22
CA SER A 507 -23.18 18.20 20.48
C SER A 507 -23.15 19.34 21.49
N ARG A 508 -22.65 20.52 21.09
CA ARG A 508 -22.64 21.70 21.95
C ARG A 508 -24.04 22.04 22.50
N ASP A 509 -25.08 21.62 21.78
CA ASP A 509 -26.49 21.81 22.14
C ASP A 509 -26.99 20.83 23.23
N SER A 510 -26.39 19.63 23.36
CA SER A 510 -26.77 18.66 24.40
C SER A 510 -26.04 18.87 25.73
N LEU A 511 -24.97 19.67 25.75
CA LEU A 511 -24.16 19.95 26.94
C LEU A 511 -24.99 20.41 28.17
N PRO A 512 -25.96 21.35 28.06
CA PRO A 512 -26.76 21.75 29.21
C PRO A 512 -27.61 20.61 29.79
N MET A 513 -28.12 19.73 28.91
CA MET A 513 -28.93 18.58 29.31
C MET A 513 -28.09 17.54 30.03
N GLU A 514 -26.85 17.31 29.59
CA GLU A 514 -25.92 16.39 30.28
C GLU A 514 -25.49 16.90 31.65
N ILE A 515 -25.15 18.19 31.76
CA ILE A 515 -24.82 18.82 33.05
C ILE A 515 -26.04 18.77 33.99
N ALA A 516 -27.24 19.05 33.47
CA ALA A 516 -28.47 18.96 34.25
C ALA A 516 -28.75 17.53 34.71
N TYR A 517 -28.60 16.54 33.82
CA TYR A 517 -28.76 15.12 34.15
C TYR A 517 -27.76 14.67 35.22
N LEU A 518 -26.49 15.02 35.07
CA LEU A 518 -25.44 14.73 36.06
C LEU A 518 -25.77 15.35 37.42
N THR A 519 -26.14 16.63 37.43
CA THR A 519 -26.47 17.36 38.66
C THR A 519 -27.71 16.76 39.33
N ALA A 520 -28.77 16.50 38.56
CA ALA A 520 -29.99 15.89 39.06
C ALA A 520 -29.74 14.49 39.65
N LYS A 521 -28.87 13.71 39.02
CA LYS A 521 -28.47 12.38 39.49
C LYS A 521 -27.71 12.44 40.81
N MET A 522 -26.67 13.29 40.89
CA MET A 522 -25.88 13.48 42.11
C MET A 522 -26.78 13.96 43.27
N LEU A 523 -27.65 14.93 42.99
CA LEU A 523 -28.60 15.47 43.95
C LEU A 523 -29.62 14.42 44.38
N GLY A 524 -30.14 13.61 43.44
CA GLY A 524 -31.11 12.56 43.72
C GLY A 524 -30.56 11.49 44.66
N ILE A 525 -29.39 10.92 44.35
CA ILE A 525 -28.74 9.89 45.20
C ILE A 525 -28.46 10.45 46.60
N PHE A 526 -27.91 11.67 46.67
CA PHE A 526 -27.60 12.31 47.95
C PHE A 526 -28.84 12.66 48.76
N THR A 527 -29.91 13.13 48.10
CA THR A 527 -31.18 13.45 48.76
C THR A 527 -31.82 12.19 49.35
N ILE A 528 -31.83 11.08 48.61
CA ILE A 528 -32.34 9.80 49.13
C ILE A 528 -31.53 9.35 50.35
N ALA A 529 -30.20 9.49 50.30
CA ALA A 529 -29.33 9.17 51.44
C ALA A 529 -29.62 10.06 52.66
N LEU A 530 -29.80 11.37 52.46
CA LEU A 530 -30.15 12.31 53.53
C LEU A 530 -31.53 12.03 54.14
N LEU A 531 -32.54 11.80 53.32
CA LEU A 531 -33.89 11.45 53.77
C LEU A 531 -33.89 10.17 54.61
N GLY A 532 -33.11 9.17 54.18
CA GLY A 532 -32.87 7.96 54.96
C GLY A 532 -32.31 8.27 56.35
N GLY A 533 -31.36 9.19 56.45
CA GLY A 533 -30.78 9.61 57.73
C GLY A 533 -31.74 10.40 58.63
N PHE A 534 -32.64 11.21 58.06
CA PHE A 534 -33.65 11.92 58.85
C PHE A 534 -34.73 10.99 59.38
N ALA A 535 -35.23 10.09 58.55
CA ALA A 535 -36.34 9.22 58.91
C ALA A 535 -35.96 8.19 59.99
N GLN A 536 -34.68 7.90 60.17
CA GLN A 536 -34.17 7.02 61.24
C GLN A 536 -34.09 7.69 62.62
N LYS A 537 -34.34 9.00 62.71
CA LYS A 537 -34.36 9.71 64.00
C LYS A 537 -35.53 9.25 64.89
N ASP A 538 -36.59 8.72 64.29
CA ASP A 538 -37.83 8.31 64.96
C ASP A 538 -37.88 6.81 65.29
N GLU A 539 -36.72 6.14 65.40
CA GLU A 539 -36.55 4.68 65.61
C GLU A 539 -37.16 3.75 64.53
N GLU A 540 -37.92 4.28 63.57
CA GLU A 540 -38.36 3.53 62.40
C GLU A 540 -37.19 3.30 61.42
N THR A 541 -36.84 2.04 61.22
CA THR A 541 -35.85 1.64 60.22
C THR A 541 -36.39 1.89 58.82
N THR A 542 -35.86 2.89 58.12
CA THR A 542 -36.23 3.13 56.71
C THR A 542 -35.55 2.15 55.79
N THR A 543 -36.38 1.30 55.19
CA THR A 543 -35.96 0.24 54.26
C THR A 543 -35.30 0.81 53.01
N SER A 544 -35.72 2.02 52.59
CA SER A 544 -35.20 2.75 51.42
C SER A 544 -33.69 3.03 51.50
N SER A 545 -33.20 3.48 52.66
CA SER A 545 -31.77 3.77 52.86
C SER A 545 -30.88 2.52 52.73
N ILE A 546 -31.39 1.37 53.19
CA ILE A 546 -30.68 0.10 53.14
C ILE A 546 -30.63 -0.37 51.69
N LEU A 547 -31.78 -0.41 51.01
CA LEU A 547 -31.88 -0.83 49.60
C LEU A 547 -31.03 0.03 48.67
N LEU A 548 -30.98 1.35 48.87
CA LEU A 548 -30.08 2.23 48.09
C LEU A 548 -28.63 1.78 48.22
N ASN A 549 -28.22 1.42 49.43
CA ASN A 549 -26.85 1.03 49.68
C ASN A 549 -26.51 -0.37 49.18
N GLN A 550 -27.45 -1.32 49.24
CA GLN A 550 -27.32 -2.64 48.62
C GLN A 550 -27.23 -2.50 47.09
N LEU A 551 -28.09 -1.67 46.49
CA LEU A 551 -28.04 -1.32 45.08
C LEU A 551 -26.69 -0.71 44.69
N MET A 552 -26.16 0.21 45.50
CA MET A 552 -24.84 0.77 45.25
C MET A 552 -23.72 -0.27 45.36
N ALA A 553 -23.75 -1.15 46.36
CA ALA A 553 -22.73 -2.18 46.51
C ALA A 553 -22.78 -3.21 45.37
N PHE A 554 -23.98 -3.67 45.01
CA PHE A 554 -24.20 -4.57 43.87
C PHE A 554 -23.71 -3.93 42.57
N SER A 555 -24.08 -2.68 42.31
CA SER A 555 -23.73 -2.03 41.05
C SER A 555 -22.24 -1.75 40.91
N ALA A 556 -21.52 -1.49 42.00
CA ALA A 556 -20.05 -1.39 41.95
C ALA A 556 -19.40 -2.70 41.47
N ALA A 557 -19.86 -3.86 41.96
CA ALA A 557 -19.38 -5.16 41.52
C ALA A 557 -19.90 -5.54 40.11
N GLY A 558 -21.17 -5.25 39.82
CA GLY A 558 -21.78 -5.50 38.52
C GLY A 558 -21.12 -4.71 37.39
N LEU A 559 -20.73 -3.45 37.63
CA LEU A 559 -19.97 -2.63 36.67
C LEU A 559 -18.61 -3.23 36.34
N VAL A 560 -17.93 -3.85 37.32
CA VAL A 560 -16.66 -4.57 37.08
C VAL A 560 -16.87 -5.72 36.09
N ALA A 561 -17.90 -6.54 36.30
CA ALA A 561 -18.19 -7.69 35.44
C ALA A 561 -18.71 -7.28 34.06
N VAL A 562 -19.66 -6.34 33.98
CA VAL A 562 -20.22 -5.85 32.70
C VAL A 562 -19.16 -5.11 31.89
N GLY A 563 -18.34 -4.26 32.54
CA GLY A 563 -17.24 -3.57 31.89
C GLY A 563 -16.23 -4.55 31.28
N ALA A 564 -15.84 -5.57 32.05
CA ALA A 564 -14.97 -6.63 31.58
C ALA A 564 -15.55 -7.41 30.39
N ALA A 565 -16.83 -7.76 30.45
CA ALA A 565 -17.52 -8.50 29.40
C ALA A 565 -17.67 -7.68 28.10
N ALA A 566 -17.99 -6.38 28.22
CA ALA A 566 -18.03 -5.44 27.09
C ALA A 566 -16.64 -5.25 26.44
N ASP A 567 -15.58 -5.66 27.12
CA ASP A 567 -14.22 -5.58 26.61
C ASP A 567 -13.75 -6.78 25.78
N THR A 568 -14.54 -7.85 25.70
CA THR A 568 -14.24 -9.06 24.92
C THR A 568 -14.38 -8.83 23.40
N THR A 569 -13.77 -9.69 22.58
CA THR A 569 -13.95 -9.65 21.11
C THR A 569 -15.36 -10.05 20.69
N ALA A 570 -15.96 -11.05 21.35
CA ALA A 570 -17.31 -11.52 21.06
C ALA A 570 -18.38 -10.42 21.24
N ALA A 571 -18.28 -9.62 22.31
CA ALA A 571 -19.18 -8.49 22.54
C ALA A 571 -19.05 -7.39 21.47
N ARG A 572 -17.91 -7.31 20.78
CA ARG A 572 -17.65 -6.33 19.71
C ARG A 572 -18.05 -6.83 18.33
N ALA A 573 -17.98 -8.14 18.11
CA ALA A 573 -18.41 -8.76 16.86
C ALA A 573 -19.93 -8.65 16.66
N ASP A 574 -20.71 -8.59 17.75
CA ASP A 574 -22.16 -8.47 17.73
C ASP A 574 -22.62 -7.12 18.31
N GLU A 575 -23.06 -6.22 17.42
CA GLU A 575 -23.56 -4.89 17.77
C GLU A 575 -24.75 -4.92 18.73
N THR A 576 -25.64 -5.92 18.59
CA THR A 576 -26.83 -6.07 19.44
C THR A 576 -26.40 -6.37 20.87
N LEU A 577 -25.45 -7.29 21.01
CA LEU A 577 -24.93 -7.74 22.30
C LEU A 577 -24.11 -6.65 22.99
N GLY A 578 -23.27 -5.93 22.22
CA GLY A 578 -22.56 -4.75 22.69
C GLY A 578 -23.51 -3.68 23.22
N SER A 579 -24.60 -3.40 22.49
CA SER A 579 -25.65 -2.46 22.92
C SER A 579 -26.37 -2.91 24.19
N MET A 580 -26.67 -4.21 24.34
CA MET A 580 -27.28 -4.77 25.55
C MET A 580 -26.36 -4.61 26.78
N LEU A 581 -25.06 -4.90 26.63
CA LEU A 581 -24.08 -4.71 27.71
C LEU A 581 -23.91 -3.24 28.07
N GLN A 582 -23.91 -2.35 27.09
CA GLN A 582 -23.86 -0.91 27.32
C GLN A 582 -25.10 -0.42 28.07
N THR A 583 -26.28 -0.92 27.72
CA THR A 583 -27.54 -0.63 28.43
C THR A 583 -27.49 -1.14 29.88
N ALA A 584 -27.02 -2.37 30.10
CA ALA A 584 -26.84 -2.92 31.44
C ALA A 584 -25.83 -2.09 32.26
N ARG A 585 -24.73 -1.67 31.65
CA ARG A 585 -23.72 -0.78 32.27
C ARG A 585 -24.34 0.55 32.67
N GLN A 586 -25.18 1.15 31.82
CA GLN A 586 -25.86 2.41 32.13
C GLN A 586 -26.78 2.27 33.35
N VAL A 587 -27.62 1.23 33.40
CA VAL A 587 -28.51 0.97 34.54
C VAL A 587 -27.71 0.85 35.84
N LEU A 588 -26.62 0.11 35.84
CA LEU A 588 -25.77 -0.04 37.03
C LEU A 588 -25.05 1.27 37.38
N ALA A 589 -24.58 2.03 36.37
CA ALA A 589 -23.93 3.32 36.56
C ALA A 589 -24.89 4.38 37.16
N VAL A 590 -26.20 4.29 36.92
CA VAL A 590 -27.21 5.17 37.51
C VAL A 590 -27.14 5.16 39.05
N SER A 591 -27.02 3.99 39.66
CA SER A 591 -26.93 3.89 41.13
C SER A 591 -25.64 4.48 41.72
N GLN A 592 -24.63 4.67 40.88
CA GLN A 592 -23.24 4.85 41.24
C GLN A 592 -22.80 6.31 41.12
N ALA A 593 -23.72 7.23 40.86
CA ALA A 593 -23.41 8.64 40.60
C ALA A 593 -22.41 8.84 39.42
N ASP A 594 -22.27 7.85 38.54
CA ASP A 594 -21.26 7.81 37.48
C ASP A 594 -21.87 8.15 36.11
N LEU A 595 -21.24 8.96 35.25
CA LEU A 595 -21.91 9.52 34.07
C LEU A 595 -22.47 8.47 33.10
N GLY A 596 -21.86 7.28 33.00
CA GLY A 596 -22.37 6.09 32.31
C GLY A 596 -22.51 6.18 30.78
N LEU A 597 -22.78 7.38 30.24
CA LEU A 597 -22.99 7.70 28.83
C LEU A 597 -21.85 8.54 28.25
N THR A 598 -21.34 9.51 29.01
CA THR A 598 -20.32 10.46 28.57
C THR A 598 -19.21 10.54 29.62
N SER A 599 -17.98 10.84 29.21
CA SER A 599 -16.90 11.08 30.19
C SER A 599 -16.88 12.54 30.63
N PHE A 600 -16.40 12.82 31.84
CA PHE A 600 -16.16 14.20 32.29
C PHE A 600 -15.24 14.97 31.33
N GLU A 601 -14.27 14.30 30.72
CA GLU A 601 -13.40 14.87 29.70
C GLU A 601 -14.17 15.26 28.42
N CYS A 602 -15.16 14.46 27.98
CA CYS A 602 -16.03 14.83 26.87
C CYS A 602 -16.88 16.06 27.19
N ILE A 603 -17.40 16.16 28.42
CA ILE A 603 -18.16 17.35 28.88
C ILE A 603 -17.26 18.59 28.85
N LEU A 604 -16.02 18.48 29.33
CA LEU A 604 -15.04 19.58 29.30
C LEU A 604 -14.66 19.97 27.87
N SER A 605 -14.37 18.99 27.02
CA SER A 605 -14.05 19.20 25.60
C SER A 605 -15.20 19.93 24.88
N SER A 606 -16.43 19.48 25.11
CA SER A 606 -17.65 20.09 24.54
C SER A 606 -17.92 21.51 25.08
N ALA A 607 -17.47 21.79 26.30
CA ALA A 607 -17.49 23.12 26.89
C ALA A 607 -16.36 24.04 26.38
N GLY A 608 -15.43 23.53 25.56
CA GLY A 608 -14.25 24.26 25.09
C GLY A 608 -13.19 24.45 26.18
N LEU A 609 -13.23 23.65 27.25
CA LEU A 609 -12.24 23.63 28.32
C LEU A 609 -11.17 22.58 28.02
N ALA A 610 -9.99 22.72 28.65
CA ALA A 610 -8.94 21.73 28.52
C ALA A 610 -9.42 20.35 29.04
N SER A 611 -9.50 19.37 28.15
CA SER A 611 -9.89 17.99 28.44
C SER A 611 -8.72 17.21 29.03
N SER A 612 -8.22 17.65 30.19
CA SER A 612 -7.24 16.88 30.95
C SER A 612 -7.93 16.12 32.08
N MET A 613 -7.43 14.93 32.38
CA MET A 613 -7.93 14.11 33.48
C MET A 613 -7.92 14.86 34.82
N GLY A 614 -6.94 15.75 35.03
CA GLY A 614 -6.88 16.60 36.22
C GLY A 614 -8.08 17.55 36.34
N VAL A 615 -8.48 18.22 35.25
CA VAL A 615 -9.65 19.12 35.25
C VAL A 615 -10.95 18.31 35.36
N ALA A 616 -11.03 17.16 34.70
CA ALA A 616 -12.15 16.22 34.83
C ALA A 616 -12.32 15.76 36.28
N HIS A 617 -11.22 15.46 36.97
CA HIS A 617 -11.24 15.10 38.38
C HIS A 617 -11.73 16.26 39.26
N VAL A 618 -11.23 17.49 39.04
CA VAL A 618 -11.71 18.67 39.78
C VAL A 618 -13.22 18.86 39.58
N LEU A 619 -13.73 18.71 38.37
CA LEU A 619 -15.17 18.83 38.11
C LEU A 619 -15.98 17.71 38.79
N SER A 620 -15.51 16.46 38.70
CA SER A 620 -16.16 15.29 39.30
C SER A 620 -16.25 15.36 40.83
N THR A 621 -15.37 16.15 41.46
CA THR A 621 -15.27 16.29 42.91
C THR A 621 -15.91 17.58 43.43
N ALA A 622 -15.83 18.67 42.66
CA ALA A 622 -16.43 19.95 43.00
C ALA A 622 -17.95 19.85 43.13
N LEU A 623 -18.63 19.18 42.18
CA LEU A 623 -20.09 19.09 42.19
C LEU A 623 -20.63 18.33 43.42
N PRO A 624 -20.16 17.10 43.76
CA PRO A 624 -20.51 16.45 45.01
C PRO A 624 -20.19 17.28 46.25
N THR A 625 -19.04 17.97 46.26
CA THR A 625 -18.63 18.82 47.39
C THR A 625 -19.59 19.99 47.58
N LEU A 626 -20.03 20.65 46.50
CA LEU A 626 -21.03 21.72 46.56
C LEU A 626 -22.37 21.21 47.08
N VAL A 627 -22.81 20.03 46.62
CA VAL A 627 -24.03 19.38 47.10
C VAL A 627 -23.92 19.06 48.60
N MET A 628 -22.79 18.50 49.06
CA MET A 628 -22.53 18.22 50.47
C MET A 628 -22.47 19.50 51.32
N LEU A 629 -21.80 20.56 50.84
CA LEU A 629 -21.70 21.85 51.53
C LEU A 629 -23.08 22.49 51.68
N SER A 630 -23.92 22.42 50.64
CA SER A 630 -25.27 23.01 50.67
C SER A 630 -26.16 22.38 51.76
N ALA A 631 -26.12 21.05 51.90
CA ALA A 631 -26.80 20.35 53.00
C ALA A 631 -26.07 20.51 54.34
N GLY A 632 -24.75 20.61 54.30
CA GLY A 632 -23.87 20.75 55.45
C GLY A 632 -24.07 22.05 56.23
N MET A 633 -24.58 23.10 55.58
CA MET A 633 -24.97 24.35 56.26
C MET A 633 -26.02 24.12 57.35
N ARG A 634 -26.86 23.09 57.20
CA ARG A 634 -27.93 22.76 58.17
C ARG A 634 -27.61 21.51 59.00
N TYR A 635 -26.94 20.52 58.39
CA TYR A 635 -26.65 19.23 59.03
C TYR A 635 -25.24 18.73 58.67
N PRO A 636 -24.17 19.34 59.20
CA PRO A 636 -22.80 19.11 58.72
C PRO A 636 -22.35 17.66 58.84
N TYR A 637 -22.58 17.01 59.99
CA TYR A 637 -22.15 15.63 60.23
C TYR A 637 -22.96 14.62 59.41
N LEU A 638 -24.27 14.82 59.26
CA LEU A 638 -25.10 13.91 58.46
C LEU A 638 -24.77 14.05 56.97
N ALA A 639 -24.59 15.28 56.49
CA ALA A 639 -24.15 15.54 55.12
C ALA A 639 -22.77 14.94 54.84
N LEU A 640 -21.85 15.00 55.80
CA LEU A 640 -20.53 14.39 55.70
C LEU A 640 -20.61 12.85 55.61
N VAL A 641 -21.37 12.20 56.50
CA VAL A 641 -21.58 10.75 56.49
C VAL A 641 -22.25 10.30 55.19
N ALA A 642 -23.43 10.86 54.87
CA ALA A 642 -24.19 10.48 53.69
C ALA A 642 -23.41 10.77 52.41
N GLY A 643 -22.74 11.92 52.34
CA GLY A 643 -21.94 12.33 51.20
C GLY A 643 -20.71 11.47 51.00
N SER A 644 -19.98 11.14 52.08
CA SER A 644 -18.85 10.22 51.99
C SER A 644 -19.27 8.84 51.48
N ASN A 645 -20.38 8.28 51.97
CA ASN A 645 -20.90 6.99 51.52
C ASN A 645 -21.33 7.00 50.04
N CYS A 646 -21.83 8.13 49.52
CA CYS A 646 -22.24 8.24 48.12
C CYS A 646 -21.06 8.54 47.17
N PHE A 647 -20.14 9.41 47.57
CA PHE A 647 -19.18 10.04 46.65
C PHE A 647 -17.72 9.65 46.89
N LEU A 648 -17.34 9.26 48.10
CA LEU A 648 -15.95 8.90 48.40
C LEU A 648 -15.44 7.69 47.60
N PRO A 649 -16.23 6.63 47.32
CA PRO A 649 -15.81 5.56 46.42
C PRO A 649 -15.46 6.05 45.02
N GLY A 650 -16.26 6.98 44.47
CA GLY A 650 -15.99 7.61 43.17
C GLY A 650 -14.74 8.49 43.21
N PHE A 651 -14.57 9.29 44.28
CA PHE A 651 -13.37 10.09 44.51
C PHE A 651 -12.10 9.22 44.53
N ALA A 652 -12.09 8.15 45.33
CA ALA A 652 -10.96 7.25 45.47
C ALA A 652 -10.61 6.57 44.13
N ALA A 653 -11.62 6.16 43.36
CA ALA A 653 -11.42 5.60 42.03
C ALA A 653 -10.83 6.62 41.06
N SER A 654 -11.35 7.86 41.03
CA SER A 654 -10.80 8.91 40.17
C SER A 654 -9.35 9.26 40.53
N VAL A 655 -8.99 9.28 41.82
CA VAL A 655 -7.59 9.42 42.26
C VAL A 655 -6.74 8.22 41.85
N GLY A 656 -7.32 7.02 41.89
CA GLY A 656 -6.68 5.77 41.46
C GLY A 656 -6.15 5.82 40.03
N LYS A 657 -6.75 6.63 39.14
CA LYS A 657 -6.35 6.72 37.73
C LYS A 657 -4.92 7.21 37.57
N PHE A 658 -4.48 8.08 38.46
CA PHE A 658 -3.11 8.61 38.48
C PHE A 658 -2.05 7.61 38.99
N VAL A 659 -2.49 6.47 39.53
CA VAL A 659 -1.61 5.41 40.06
C VAL A 659 -1.56 4.21 39.10
N VAL A 660 -2.23 4.28 37.95
CA VAL A 660 -2.23 3.18 36.98
C VAL A 660 -0.87 3.11 36.33
N VAL A 661 -0.23 1.97 36.54
CA VAL A 661 1.06 1.68 35.96
C VAL A 661 0.89 0.62 34.89
N VAL A 662 1.28 0.98 33.67
CA VAL A 662 1.24 0.09 32.52
C VAL A 662 2.69 -0.21 32.13
N PRO A 663 3.07 -1.49 31.95
CA PRO A 663 4.37 -1.80 31.39
C PRO A 663 4.42 -1.26 29.96
N ASP A 664 5.41 -0.42 29.67
CA ASP A 664 5.83 -0.16 28.30
C ASP A 664 6.49 -1.44 27.80
N VAL A 665 5.68 -2.24 27.11
CA VAL A 665 6.14 -3.50 26.53
C VAL A 665 6.82 -3.16 25.21
N GLU A 666 8.03 -2.62 25.29
CA GLU A 666 9.00 -2.87 24.22
C GLU A 666 9.26 -4.38 24.20
N VAL A 667 9.11 -4.98 23.03
CA VAL A 667 9.28 -6.42 22.85
C VAL A 667 10.67 -6.81 23.32
N GLU A 668 10.72 -7.87 24.15
CA GLU A 668 11.86 -8.43 24.91
C GLU A 668 13.19 -8.63 24.15
N GLU A 669 13.30 -8.31 22.87
CA GLU A 669 14.48 -8.57 22.04
C GLU A 669 15.75 -7.83 22.50
N THR A 670 15.63 -6.69 23.18
CA THR A 670 16.80 -5.95 23.68
C THR A 670 17.22 -6.36 25.10
N GLY A 671 16.43 -7.17 25.80
CA GLY A 671 16.64 -7.49 27.22
C GLY A 671 16.57 -6.26 28.15
N GLU A 672 16.08 -5.13 27.63
CA GLU A 672 15.95 -3.90 28.39
C GLU A 672 14.72 -3.96 29.29
N LYS A 673 14.85 -3.51 30.54
CA LYS A 673 13.76 -3.59 31.52
C LYS A 673 12.60 -2.72 31.03
N SER A 674 11.42 -3.34 30.86
CA SER A 674 10.17 -2.65 30.55
C SER A 674 9.98 -1.47 31.50
N GLN A 675 10.00 -0.25 30.94
CA GLN A 675 9.72 0.97 31.69
C GLN A 675 8.24 0.98 32.05
N LEU A 676 7.90 1.60 33.17
CA LEU A 676 6.55 1.64 33.70
C LEU A 676 5.96 3.01 33.36
N VAL A 677 4.97 3.08 32.47
CA VAL A 677 4.38 4.36 32.04
C VAL A 677 3.11 4.63 32.83
N MET A 678 2.99 5.87 33.33
CA MET A 678 1.79 6.40 33.97
C MET A 678 1.16 7.42 33.01
N PRO A 679 0.19 6.99 32.17
CA PRO A 679 -0.29 7.80 31.06
C PRO A 679 -0.93 9.14 31.48
N ASP A 680 -1.49 9.18 32.70
CA ASP A 680 -2.32 10.28 33.16
C ASP A 680 -1.66 11.17 34.21
N LEU A 681 -0.36 11.00 34.48
CA LEU A 681 0.31 11.74 35.53
C LEU A 681 0.37 13.26 35.21
N PRO A 682 -0.12 14.16 36.09
CA PRO A 682 -0.07 15.58 35.83
C PRO A 682 1.36 16.08 35.61
N GLN A 683 1.53 16.99 34.65
CA GLN A 683 2.83 17.60 34.38
C GLN A 683 3.42 18.20 35.67
N GLY A 684 4.66 17.81 35.99
CA GLY A 684 5.39 18.26 37.17
C GLY A 684 5.56 17.21 38.28
N PHE A 685 4.85 16.09 38.23
CA PHE A 685 5.15 14.95 39.09
C PHE A 685 6.13 14.00 38.41
N SER A 686 7.15 13.54 39.15
CA SER A 686 7.86 12.32 38.75
C SER A 686 6.99 11.11 39.05
N GLU A 687 7.16 10.02 38.31
CA GLU A 687 6.43 8.76 38.50
C GLU A 687 6.38 8.33 39.98
N THR A 688 7.55 8.30 40.65
CA THR A 688 7.64 7.92 42.06
C THR A 688 6.88 8.88 42.98
N THR A 689 6.96 10.19 42.73
CA THR A 689 6.28 11.20 43.57
C THR A 689 4.78 11.14 43.36
N GLY A 690 4.33 10.93 42.12
CA GLY A 690 2.93 10.73 41.76
C GLY A 690 2.30 9.55 42.49
N VAL A 691 2.92 8.37 42.37
CA VAL A 691 2.45 7.15 43.04
C VAL A 691 2.39 7.32 44.56
N MET A 692 3.42 7.92 45.18
CA MET A 692 3.41 8.16 46.63
C MET A 692 2.32 9.15 47.04
N PHE A 693 2.12 10.23 46.28
CA PHE A 693 1.12 11.25 46.59
C PHE A 693 -0.31 10.72 46.44
N PHE A 694 -0.65 10.20 45.26
CA PHE A 694 -2.00 9.71 44.98
C PHE A 694 -2.31 8.41 45.71
N GLY A 695 -1.32 7.51 45.85
CA GLY A 695 -1.43 6.34 46.72
C GLY A 695 -1.65 6.72 48.19
N GLY A 696 -0.96 7.75 48.67
CA GLY A 696 -1.17 8.33 50.01
C GLY A 696 -2.59 8.88 50.19
N LEU A 697 -3.14 9.58 49.19
CA LEU A 697 -4.53 10.07 49.22
C LEU A 697 -5.56 8.94 49.27
N ILE A 698 -5.33 7.85 48.52
CA ILE A 698 -6.19 6.65 48.56
C ILE A 698 -6.15 6.02 49.95
N LEU A 699 -4.94 5.80 50.50
CA LEU A 699 -4.76 5.27 51.86
C LEU A 699 -5.42 6.16 52.91
N LEU A 700 -5.33 7.49 52.76
CA LEU A 700 -6.01 8.44 53.63
C LEU A 700 -7.53 8.29 53.55
N CYS A 701 -8.11 8.08 52.36
CA CYS A 701 -9.54 7.82 52.22
C CYS A 701 -9.96 6.53 52.93
N PHE A 702 -9.19 5.44 52.77
CA PHE A 702 -9.45 4.18 53.47
C PHE A 702 -9.27 4.32 54.99
N ALA A 703 -8.29 5.07 55.47
CA ALA A 703 -8.08 5.33 56.88
C ALA A 703 -9.20 6.20 57.47
N ALA A 704 -9.63 7.24 56.76
CA ALA A 704 -10.74 8.10 57.16
C ALA A 704 -12.05 7.29 57.30
N VAL A 705 -12.29 6.35 56.38
CA VAL A 705 -13.45 5.45 56.45
C VAL A 705 -13.27 4.40 57.55
N GLY A 706 -12.18 3.65 57.49
CA GLY A 706 -11.92 2.50 58.36
C GLY A 706 -11.78 2.91 59.82
N LEU A 707 -10.99 3.92 60.13
CA LEU A 707 -10.77 4.39 61.50
C LEU A 707 -11.81 5.42 61.92
N GLY A 708 -12.08 6.40 61.06
CA GLY A 708 -13.01 7.48 61.38
C GLY A 708 -14.44 6.97 61.58
N TRP A 709 -14.98 6.21 60.62
CA TRP A 709 -16.33 5.68 60.79
C TRP A 709 -16.40 4.59 61.84
N SER A 710 -15.41 3.71 61.99
CA SER A 710 -15.40 2.76 63.12
C SER A 710 -15.38 3.46 64.47
N TYR A 711 -14.64 4.57 64.59
CA TYR A 711 -14.64 5.37 65.81
C TYR A 711 -16.04 5.95 66.07
N VAL A 712 -16.68 6.56 65.06
CA VAL A 712 -18.04 7.11 65.16
C VAL A 712 -19.08 6.01 65.46
N THR A 713 -18.96 4.83 64.84
CA THR A 713 -19.88 3.71 65.02
C THR A 713 -19.59 2.83 66.22
N VAL A 714 -18.50 3.00 66.96
CA VAL A 714 -18.20 2.22 68.17
C VAL A 714 -18.26 3.11 69.42
N MET A 715 -17.67 4.30 69.36
CA MET A 715 -17.45 5.14 70.55
C MET A 715 -18.65 6.02 70.91
N THR A 716 -19.51 6.39 69.94
CA THR A 716 -20.67 7.23 70.24
C THR A 716 -21.77 6.39 70.89
N LYS A 717 -21.92 6.50 72.21
CA LYS A 717 -22.98 5.85 73.01
C LYS A 717 -24.04 6.84 73.52
N GLU A 718 -24.13 8.02 72.90
CA GLU A 718 -25.08 9.06 73.29
C GLU A 718 -26.53 8.63 73.07
N SER A 719 -27.41 9.00 74.00
CA SER A 719 -28.86 8.79 73.95
C SER A 719 -29.57 10.16 74.10
N PRO A 720 -30.31 10.65 73.09
CA PRO A 720 -30.65 9.99 71.82
C PRO A 720 -29.46 9.89 70.86
N THR A 721 -29.45 8.87 69.99
CA THR A 721 -28.38 8.69 69.00
C THR A 721 -28.40 9.84 67.98
N PRO A 722 -27.26 10.50 67.73
CA PRO A 722 -27.20 11.55 66.72
C PRO A 722 -27.59 11.01 65.33
N ALA A 723 -28.30 11.80 64.52
CA ALA A 723 -28.82 11.36 63.21
C ALA A 723 -27.74 10.76 62.28
N HIS A 724 -26.51 11.30 62.34
CA HIS A 724 -25.39 10.80 61.55
C HIS A 724 -24.85 9.43 62.03
N VAL A 725 -25.00 9.11 63.32
CA VAL A 725 -24.70 7.79 63.90
C VAL A 725 -25.86 6.83 63.66
N ALA A 726 -27.10 7.32 63.77
CA ALA A 726 -28.29 6.55 63.46
C ALA A 726 -28.26 6.05 62.00
N TYR A 727 -27.89 6.92 61.05
CA TYR A 727 -27.66 6.58 59.64
C TYR A 727 -26.75 5.34 59.46
N LEU A 728 -25.70 5.24 60.27
CA LEU A 728 -24.72 4.16 60.18
C LEU A 728 -25.13 2.87 60.92
N ARG A 729 -25.94 2.98 61.99
CA ARG A 729 -26.21 1.87 62.92
C ARG A 729 -27.61 1.28 62.83
N SER A 730 -28.62 2.07 62.48
CA SER A 730 -30.05 1.73 62.64
C SER A 730 -30.47 0.42 61.95
N ALA A 731 -29.88 0.16 60.78
CA ALA A 731 -30.14 -1.03 59.97
C ALA A 731 -29.58 -2.33 60.55
N PHE A 732 -28.60 -2.24 61.45
CA PHE A 732 -27.77 -3.36 61.86
C PHE A 732 -28.06 -3.80 63.30
N ASN A 733 -27.76 -5.06 63.58
CA ASN A 733 -27.68 -5.56 64.95
C ASN A 733 -26.59 -4.77 65.70
N PRO A 734 -26.81 -4.38 66.96
CA PRO A 734 -25.86 -3.56 67.72
C PRO A 734 -24.43 -4.14 67.73
N ASP A 735 -24.33 -5.47 67.81
CA ASP A 735 -23.08 -6.23 67.81
C ASP A 735 -22.34 -6.24 66.46
N HIS A 736 -22.99 -5.78 65.40
CA HIS A 736 -22.50 -5.82 64.03
C HIS A 736 -22.52 -4.44 63.35
N SER A 737 -22.50 -3.36 64.13
CA SER A 737 -22.45 -1.97 63.63
C SER A 737 -21.24 -1.66 62.75
N ALA A 738 -20.16 -2.43 62.83
CA ALA A 738 -18.99 -2.32 61.94
C ALA A 738 -19.27 -2.80 60.50
N ALA A 739 -20.36 -3.52 60.25
CA ALA A 739 -20.73 -4.00 58.91
C ALA A 739 -20.97 -2.85 57.92
N GLU A 740 -21.36 -1.67 58.40
CA GLU A 740 -21.49 -0.48 57.56
C GLU A 740 -20.14 0.01 57.02
N VAL A 741 -19.11 -0.01 57.87
CA VAL A 741 -17.74 0.37 57.50
C VAL A 741 -17.18 -0.63 56.50
N GLU A 742 -17.37 -1.92 56.75
CA GLU A 742 -17.01 -2.98 55.79
C GLU A 742 -17.67 -2.75 54.43
N ARG A 743 -18.97 -2.46 54.40
CA ARG A 743 -19.70 -2.20 53.15
C ARG A 743 -19.13 -1.00 52.39
N MET A 744 -18.78 0.07 53.10
CA MET A 744 -18.17 1.25 52.49
C MET A 744 -16.77 0.94 51.92
N VAL A 745 -15.93 0.23 52.68
CA VAL A 745 -14.61 -0.24 52.23
C VAL A 745 -14.76 -1.14 51.00
N ARG A 746 -15.73 -2.05 51.00
CA ARG A 746 -16.05 -2.91 49.86
C ARG A 746 -16.43 -2.11 48.61
N LYS A 747 -17.32 -1.11 48.73
CA LYS A 747 -17.67 -0.22 47.61
C LYS A 747 -16.44 0.51 47.06
N MET A 748 -15.59 1.06 47.95
CA MET A 748 -14.35 1.71 47.56
C MET A 748 -13.42 0.76 46.82
N LEU A 749 -13.25 -0.48 47.30
CA LEU A 749 -12.44 -1.49 46.65
C LEU A 749 -12.97 -1.86 45.26
N PHE A 750 -14.28 -2.11 45.10
CA PHE A 750 -14.85 -2.41 43.77
C PHE A 750 -14.78 -1.24 42.80
N ARG A 751 -14.76 0.00 43.28
CA ARG A 751 -14.58 1.19 42.43
C ARG A 751 -13.13 1.44 42.07
N LEU A 752 -12.22 1.19 43.00
CA LEU A 752 -10.79 1.36 42.78
C LEU A 752 -10.21 0.23 41.91
N LEU A 753 -10.77 -0.98 41.99
CA LEU A 753 -10.24 -2.16 41.33
C LEU A 753 -10.18 -2.04 39.79
N PRO A 754 -11.24 -1.61 39.06
CA PRO A 754 -11.17 -1.40 37.60
C PRO A 754 -10.24 -0.29 37.17
N VAL A 755 -9.94 0.63 38.07
CA VAL A 755 -9.01 1.71 37.80
C VAL A 755 -7.59 1.22 37.95
N LEU A 756 -7.24 0.61 39.10
CA LEU A 756 -5.88 0.11 39.34
C LEU A 756 -5.50 -1.08 38.47
N LEU A 757 -6.47 -1.92 38.14
CA LEU A 757 -6.30 -3.09 37.29
C LEU A 757 -7.26 -2.96 36.10
N PRO A 758 -6.96 -2.07 35.14
CA PRO A 758 -7.80 -1.92 33.95
C PRO A 758 -7.86 -3.24 33.19
N VAL A 759 -9.06 -3.65 32.81
CA VAL A 759 -9.28 -4.96 32.19
C VAL A 759 -8.51 -5.13 30.87
N GLY A 760 -8.17 -4.02 30.20
CA GLY A 760 -7.34 -4.05 28.98
C GLY A 760 -5.94 -4.59 29.24
N ALA A 761 -5.34 -4.24 30.39
CA ALA A 761 -3.97 -4.61 30.73
C ALA A 761 -3.89 -5.81 31.70
N TYR A 762 -4.80 -5.88 32.68
CA TYR A 762 -4.77 -6.88 33.75
C TYR A 762 -6.12 -7.59 33.97
N PRO A 763 -6.73 -8.19 32.93
CA PRO A 763 -8.05 -8.79 33.02
C PRO A 763 -8.14 -9.90 34.06
N ALA A 764 -7.14 -10.79 34.07
CA ALA A 764 -7.10 -11.93 34.99
C ALA A 764 -6.98 -11.48 36.46
N SER A 765 -6.09 -10.51 36.73
CA SER A 765 -5.87 -9.98 38.08
C SER A 765 -7.09 -9.23 38.60
N GLN A 766 -7.72 -8.41 37.76
CA GLN A 766 -8.95 -7.69 38.13
C GLN A 766 -10.06 -8.66 38.51
N MET A 767 -10.34 -9.66 37.66
CA MET A 767 -11.39 -10.64 37.93
C MET A 767 -11.08 -11.54 39.12
N ALA A 768 -9.82 -11.92 39.32
CA ALA A 768 -9.39 -12.70 40.49
C ALA A 768 -9.60 -11.91 41.79
N CYS A 769 -9.15 -10.66 41.85
CA CYS A 769 -9.35 -9.79 43.00
C CYS A 769 -10.83 -9.53 43.28
N ALA A 770 -11.65 -9.29 42.24
CA ALA A 770 -13.09 -9.12 42.39
C ALA A 770 -13.76 -10.39 42.95
N SER A 771 -13.36 -11.56 42.44
CA SER A 771 -13.87 -12.87 42.90
C SER A 771 -13.51 -13.12 44.36
N ILE A 772 -12.25 -12.89 44.74
CA ILE A 772 -11.78 -13.06 46.13
C ILE A 772 -12.54 -12.12 47.06
N LEU A 773 -12.67 -10.84 46.68
CA LEU A 773 -13.38 -9.86 47.49
C LEU A 773 -14.86 -10.25 47.67
N LEU A 774 -15.56 -10.62 46.59
CA LEU A 774 -16.95 -11.07 46.67
C LEU A 774 -17.10 -12.34 47.50
N LEU A 775 -16.19 -13.30 47.37
CA LEU A 775 -16.24 -14.55 48.14
C LEU A 775 -16.03 -14.31 49.63
N LEU A 776 -15.03 -13.49 50.00
CA LEU A 776 -14.77 -13.12 51.40
C LEU A 776 -16.00 -12.45 52.00
N VAL A 777 -16.56 -11.47 51.30
CA VAL A 777 -17.76 -10.73 51.73
C VAL A 777 -18.96 -11.66 51.87
N LEU A 778 -19.20 -12.53 50.88
CA LEU A 778 -20.30 -13.48 50.89
C LEU A 778 -20.21 -14.43 52.09
N VAL A 779 -19.02 -14.98 52.36
CA VAL A 779 -18.78 -15.84 53.53
C VAL A 779 -19.03 -15.07 54.83
N THR A 780 -18.51 -13.84 54.94
CA THR A 780 -18.74 -12.99 56.10
C THR A 780 -20.22 -12.70 56.32
N PHE A 781 -20.99 -12.39 55.28
CA PHE A 781 -22.44 -12.11 55.39
C PHE A 781 -23.26 -13.34 55.71
N MET A 782 -22.91 -14.51 55.19
CA MET A 782 -23.57 -15.77 55.54
C MET A 782 -23.37 -16.13 57.02
N GLN A 783 -22.21 -15.80 57.59
CA GLN A 783 -21.87 -16.07 58.99
C GLN A 783 -22.47 -15.04 59.96
N ILE A 784 -22.33 -13.75 59.66
CA ILE A 784 -22.65 -12.66 60.60
C ILE A 784 -24.12 -12.24 60.51
N LYS A 785 -24.73 -12.24 59.31
CA LYS A 785 -26.09 -11.75 59.05
C LYS A 785 -26.38 -10.41 59.77
N PRO A 786 -25.67 -9.34 59.40
CA PRO A 786 -25.57 -8.13 60.21
C PRO A 786 -26.86 -7.30 60.28
N TYR A 787 -27.81 -7.44 59.34
CA TYR A 787 -29.06 -6.66 59.38
C TYR A 787 -30.02 -7.18 60.44
N ARG A 788 -30.79 -6.27 61.06
CA ARG A 788 -31.87 -6.64 62.01
C ARG A 788 -32.95 -7.47 61.34
N GLU A 789 -33.39 -7.03 60.16
CA GLU A 789 -34.38 -7.72 59.37
C GLU A 789 -33.75 -8.88 58.60
N MET A 790 -34.29 -10.08 58.80
CA MET A 790 -33.73 -11.30 58.21
C MET A 790 -33.80 -11.28 56.67
N TRP A 791 -34.86 -10.72 56.09
CA TRP A 791 -35.03 -10.67 54.64
C TRP A 791 -33.98 -9.78 53.95
N LEU A 792 -33.55 -8.68 54.60
CA LEU A 792 -32.48 -7.81 54.08
C LEU A 792 -31.13 -8.52 53.98
N ASN A 793 -30.84 -9.42 54.94
CA ASN A 793 -29.66 -10.30 54.86
C ASN A 793 -29.76 -11.26 53.67
N HIS A 794 -30.93 -11.84 53.40
CA HIS A 794 -31.13 -12.73 52.26
C HIS A 794 -30.98 -11.99 50.93
N VAL A 795 -31.51 -10.77 50.82
CA VAL A 795 -31.33 -9.91 49.65
C VAL A 795 -29.85 -9.63 49.41
N GLU A 796 -29.10 -9.20 50.43
CA GLU A 796 -27.66 -8.93 50.28
C GLU A 796 -26.87 -10.17 49.84
N ILE A 797 -27.14 -11.33 50.47
CA ILE A 797 -26.49 -12.60 50.11
C ILE A 797 -26.81 -12.98 48.66
N ALA A 798 -28.06 -12.81 48.23
CA ALA A 798 -28.47 -13.07 46.84
C ALA A 798 -27.76 -12.12 45.86
N LEU A 799 -27.69 -10.82 46.16
CA LEU A 799 -26.99 -9.83 45.34
C LEU A 799 -25.50 -10.13 45.21
N MET A 800 -24.82 -10.50 46.31
CA MET A 800 -23.40 -10.89 46.28
C MET A 800 -23.18 -12.18 45.49
N THR A 801 -24.10 -13.14 45.58
CA THR A 801 -24.06 -14.39 44.80
C THR A 801 -24.22 -14.11 43.30
N ILE A 802 -25.16 -13.25 42.91
CA ILE A 802 -25.37 -12.85 41.51
C ILE A 802 -24.15 -12.08 40.99
N ALA A 803 -23.61 -11.13 41.77
CA ALA A 803 -22.41 -10.40 41.40
C ALA A 803 -21.21 -11.34 41.21
N LEU A 804 -21.05 -12.35 42.07
CA LEU A 804 -19.98 -13.35 41.96
C LEU A 804 -20.15 -14.20 40.69
N LEU A 805 -21.38 -14.63 40.39
CA LEU A 805 -21.70 -15.33 39.15
C LEU A 805 -21.36 -14.48 37.92
N MET A 806 -21.71 -13.18 37.92
CA MET A 806 -21.37 -12.25 36.85
C MET A 806 -19.85 -12.12 36.66
N VAL A 807 -19.08 -12.01 37.75
CA VAL A 807 -17.61 -11.95 37.69
C VAL A 807 -17.01 -13.26 37.15
N PHE A 808 -17.55 -14.42 37.54
CA PHE A 808 -17.12 -15.70 36.97
C PHE A 808 -17.41 -15.82 35.48
N MET A 809 -18.59 -15.37 35.02
CA MET A 809 -18.94 -15.35 33.60
C MET A 809 -18.02 -14.40 32.81
N ALA A 810 -17.77 -13.19 33.32
CA ALA A 810 -16.83 -12.25 32.71
C ALA A 810 -15.40 -12.82 32.66
N LYS A 811 -14.94 -13.47 33.73
CA LYS A 811 -13.64 -14.14 33.79
C LYS A 811 -13.53 -15.25 32.74
N TRP A 812 -14.58 -16.05 32.57
CA TRP A 812 -14.61 -17.10 31.56
C TRP A 812 -14.52 -16.52 30.15
N LEU A 813 -15.33 -15.51 29.84
CA LEU A 813 -15.29 -14.83 28.54
C LEU A 813 -13.91 -14.24 28.24
N LEU A 814 -13.29 -13.57 29.22
CA LEU A 814 -11.93 -13.04 29.07
C LEU A 814 -10.87 -14.14 28.85
N SER A 815 -11.01 -15.28 29.51
CA SER A 815 -10.10 -16.42 29.30
C SER A 815 -10.20 -16.98 27.88
N ARG A 816 -11.42 -17.07 27.33
CA ARG A 816 -11.63 -17.52 25.94
C ARG A 816 -11.13 -16.53 24.91
N ASP A 817 -11.21 -15.23 25.22
CA ASP A 817 -10.70 -14.14 24.37
C ASP A 817 -9.19 -14.26 24.16
N VAL A 818 -8.46 -14.64 25.22
CA VAL A 818 -7.01 -14.87 25.18
C VAL A 818 -6.64 -16.10 24.34
N GLU A 819 -7.49 -17.14 24.35
CA GLU A 819 -7.29 -18.35 23.55
C GLU A 819 -7.61 -18.15 22.05
N GLY A 820 -8.21 -17.02 21.66
CA GLY A 820 -8.53 -16.70 20.27
C GLY A 820 -9.60 -17.63 19.68
N THR A 821 -10.49 -18.17 20.51
CA THR A 821 -11.60 -19.00 20.01
C THR A 821 -12.73 -18.11 19.48
N ASP A 822 -12.95 -18.12 18.17
CA ASP A 822 -13.94 -17.27 17.52
C ASP A 822 -15.38 -17.59 17.97
N GLY A 823 -16.06 -16.58 18.51
CA GLY A 823 -17.51 -16.37 18.59
C GLY A 823 -18.40 -17.60 18.69
N SER A 824 -18.24 -18.42 19.73
CA SER A 824 -19.11 -19.57 19.92
C SER A 824 -20.50 -19.14 20.40
N ALA A 825 -21.53 -19.96 20.14
CA ALA A 825 -22.88 -19.74 20.69
C ALA A 825 -22.88 -19.61 22.23
N ILE A 826 -21.87 -20.18 22.90
CA ILE A 826 -21.66 -20.07 24.34
C ILE A 826 -21.30 -18.63 24.73
N ASP A 827 -20.45 -17.94 23.95
CA ASP A 827 -20.03 -16.57 24.24
C ASP A 827 -21.22 -15.61 24.17
N VAL A 828 -22.05 -15.76 23.12
CA VAL A 828 -23.31 -15.01 22.96
C VAL A 828 -24.27 -15.27 24.13
N PHE A 829 -24.43 -16.54 24.52
CA PHE A 829 -25.29 -16.92 25.65
C PHE A 829 -24.80 -16.32 26.97
N LEU A 830 -23.49 -16.39 27.26
CA LEU A 830 -22.90 -15.86 28.49
C LEU A 830 -23.00 -14.33 28.55
N LEU A 831 -22.70 -13.64 27.45
CA LEU A 831 -22.82 -12.18 27.36
C LEU A 831 -24.28 -11.72 27.50
N GLY A 832 -25.22 -12.41 26.86
CA GLY A 832 -26.65 -12.12 26.98
C GLY A 832 -27.15 -12.34 28.42
N THR A 833 -26.71 -13.42 29.06
CA THR A 833 -27.03 -13.71 30.46
C THR A 833 -26.46 -12.63 31.39
N LEU A 834 -25.21 -12.21 31.17
CA LEU A 834 -24.56 -11.19 31.97
C LEU A 834 -25.25 -9.82 31.82
N ALA A 835 -25.57 -9.41 30.59
CA ALA A 835 -26.33 -8.20 30.32
C ALA A 835 -27.72 -8.24 30.98
N SER A 836 -28.42 -9.36 30.85
CA SER A 836 -29.73 -9.57 31.46
C SER A 836 -29.68 -9.49 32.98
N LEU A 837 -28.71 -10.13 33.64
CA LEU A 837 -28.55 -10.07 35.10
C LEU A 837 -28.26 -8.66 35.59
N GLY A 838 -27.33 -7.94 34.94
CA GLY A 838 -27.02 -6.55 35.29
C GLY A 838 -28.25 -5.62 35.13
N PHE A 839 -28.98 -5.77 34.03
CA PHE A 839 -30.17 -4.97 33.74
C PHE A 839 -31.34 -5.28 34.70
N THR A 840 -31.71 -6.56 34.82
CA THR A 840 -32.88 -6.98 35.61
C THR A 840 -32.71 -6.70 37.09
N VAL A 841 -31.54 -6.98 37.67
CA VAL A 841 -31.28 -6.71 39.08
C VAL A 841 -31.18 -5.21 39.35
N GLY A 842 -30.50 -4.46 38.47
CA GLY A 842 -30.37 -3.00 38.60
C GLY A 842 -31.73 -2.29 38.56
N ILE A 843 -32.58 -2.63 37.58
CA ILE A 843 -33.94 -2.07 37.49
C ILE A 843 -34.82 -2.56 38.65
N GLY A 844 -34.78 -3.85 39.00
CA GLY A 844 -35.60 -4.40 40.08
C GLY A 844 -35.33 -3.72 41.42
N LEU A 845 -34.06 -3.50 41.76
CA LEU A 845 -33.68 -2.77 42.97
C LEU A 845 -34.03 -1.29 42.90
N THR A 846 -33.87 -0.65 41.75
CA THR A 846 -34.24 0.77 41.57
C THR A 846 -35.75 0.98 41.70
N ALA A 847 -36.54 0.10 41.08
CA ALA A 847 -38.00 0.11 41.20
C ALA A 847 -38.44 -0.16 42.64
N SER A 848 -37.79 -1.11 43.33
CA SER A 848 -38.04 -1.38 44.76
C SER A 848 -37.73 -0.15 45.61
N LEU A 849 -36.59 0.51 45.38
CA LEU A 849 -36.21 1.74 46.08
C LEU A 849 -37.26 2.84 45.90
N LEU A 850 -37.69 3.09 44.65
CA LEU A 850 -38.71 4.10 44.36
C LEU A 850 -40.05 3.73 45.01
N TRP A 851 -40.44 2.45 44.94
CA TRP A 851 -41.65 1.95 45.59
C TRP A 851 -41.65 2.24 47.09
N PHE A 852 -40.55 1.94 47.79
CA PHE A 852 -40.45 2.24 49.23
C PHE A 852 -40.44 3.75 49.51
N LEU A 853 -39.75 4.55 48.70
CA LEU A 853 -39.71 6.01 48.88
C LEU A 853 -41.09 6.68 48.72
N PHE A 854 -41.89 6.25 47.73
CA PHE A 854 -43.23 6.80 47.52
C PHE A 854 -44.29 6.17 48.42
N GLY A 855 -44.17 4.87 48.70
CA GLY A 855 -45.08 4.14 49.58
C GLY A 855 -44.98 4.60 51.04
N GLU A 856 -43.77 4.85 51.55
CA GLU A 856 -43.59 5.42 52.90
C GLU A 856 -44.22 6.81 53.02
N ARG A 857 -44.19 7.61 51.94
CA ARG A 857 -44.76 8.96 51.92
C ARG A 857 -46.29 8.95 51.88
N GLN A 858 -46.89 8.15 51.00
CA GLN A 858 -48.35 8.00 50.97
C GLN A 858 -48.88 7.40 52.27
N GLY A 859 -48.16 6.45 52.88
CA GLY A 859 -48.52 5.92 54.19
C GLY A 859 -48.56 6.99 55.28
N ARG A 860 -47.58 7.90 55.31
CA ARG A 860 -47.55 9.02 56.27
C ARG A 860 -48.61 10.07 56.01
N GLU A 861 -48.81 10.48 54.76
CA GLU A 861 -49.87 11.45 54.41
C GLU A 861 -51.26 10.89 54.72
N LEU A 862 -51.50 9.59 54.49
CA LEU A 862 -52.76 8.94 54.87
C LEU A 862 -52.95 8.78 56.39
N LEU A 863 -51.85 8.72 57.16
CA LEU A 863 -51.85 8.66 58.64
C LEU A 863 -51.93 10.03 59.30
N GLU A 864 -51.55 11.11 58.61
CA GLU A 864 -51.73 12.49 59.08
C GLU A 864 -53.14 13.02 58.74
N ASP A 865 -53.78 12.49 57.70
CA ASP A 865 -55.18 12.80 57.34
C ASP A 865 -56.24 11.96 58.12
N LEU A 866 -55.81 10.89 58.81
CA LEU A 866 -56.64 10.02 59.69
C LEU A 866 -56.43 10.37 61.16
#